data_AF-A0A4S1ZEB4-F1
#
_entry.id   AF-A0A4S1ZEB4-F1
#
_cell.length_a   1.000
_cell.length_b   1.000
_cell.length_c   1.000
_cell.angle_alpha   90.00
_cell.angle_beta   90.00
_cell.angle_gamma   90.00
#
_symmetry.space_group_name_H-M   'P 1'
#
loop_
_entity.id
_entity.type
_entity.pdbx_description
1 polymer ?
#
loop_
_entity_poly.entity_id
_entity_poly.type
_entity_poly.pdbx_seq_one_letter_code
_entity_poly.pdbx_strand_id
1 'polypeptide(L)'
;MRRIFTSLLLTAMAVISVSAANVVVKMNSIAKTMTLAEKATGKAVATGEPSGTTYTFEAPSGEYVLTGYASDGTTVTGTTELTVTDAGGQEFAVFTITAYATNKKTVLVDGEEKSVDWEEGTDYSTTAFASSREGETRTITPGKSTSGQTTFNVLSGDSYRVELVPSEEHATEGYLPFMQSGTVNFNVTVKGAVPMGYAYTVTVPADAGLIIGQKTAHFVDFAKVEPKSIANEGGAKKYNYVLAAGGQYNFRTWRKGGLTNAGIFTMNADEAKRPVLSFTDEDYKAADPKFVDRDVKSNQGYNVADIFVNINEKGHLRMNAGDSFDAHAMRSWEIVDGITSNYFIEPDFHYTVLNEDGTPDNSVIAIDREPGSAWAAIKAKKDGTAIVLVGYDAISACQYNNNGEKKDMTGGSLWGAIWPENTAAYVVTVGGKESGITPNMTVNAGRNTADKKLAGDNVDAELDVFYYAKGTDGYAYTFKPEGVQTVTVAYPELSSATATYKGFSAEGVKKNEDGSFTILLKHGRQIVKLEAENGAADYQVMTAKEVAYTLTNATNPESETFSAGDKVDIRFSTLFHPANKLAGIHNFRAAINYNKTSEGVVLGSASANQYAFASTEKAQTVSLTLPADWDGKENVKLSEGSVCITYFGDPLGSHRTVSRLNGRNPNFTAVQQNTFLCSLPDIEIGNPAVHGLAVATLEDVELAEESHMPQFTAEDEEAMGFQSGDFWFDMYVMSEYETWWGYGVANHTSTDYKEFADQFNSCTGKGADGSKNYGIAYVSDYMGPVNVTLTTDEMTAVPGVQVTNAAWSLSSMANGDGVAKRFGKGDWFKLTATGYDDEENITGTKEFYLADCRSEDNTEWFILNDWAFMDLSGLGAVRQIRFTLSSSDNGTWGMNTPAYFCYDNLGCEGTEETPKGNYNDVVTAISNVSTSTVALRQRFDLQGRQLNGAQRGVNIIRTADGKVMKVVSGR
;
A
#
# COMPACT_ATOMS: atom_id res chain seq x y z
N MET A 1 -11.31 -71.11 4.91
CA MET A 1 -12.22 -72.22 4.56
C MET A 1 -13.65 -71.79 4.90
N ARG A 2 -14.62 -72.04 4.01
CA ARG A 2 -16.02 -71.57 4.03
C ARG A 2 -16.81 -71.91 5.31
N ARG A 3 -17.71 -70.99 5.73
CA ARG A 3 -19.19 -71.14 5.94
C ARG A 3 -19.70 -70.24 7.09
N ILE A 4 -20.43 -69.17 6.77
CA ILE A 4 -21.90 -68.99 6.92
C ILE A 4 -22.37 -69.04 8.39
N PHE A 5 -22.67 -67.85 8.93
CA PHE A 5 -23.71 -67.68 9.94
C PHE A 5 -24.64 -66.54 9.51
N THR A 6 -25.90 -66.89 9.38
CA THR A 6 -27.06 -66.07 9.05
C THR A 6 -27.37 -65.14 10.23
N SER A 7 -27.49 -63.84 10.00
CA SER A 7 -28.13 -62.92 10.94
C SER A 7 -29.26 -62.18 10.20
N LEU A 8 -30.49 -62.45 10.65
CA LEU A 8 -31.68 -61.66 10.34
C LEU A 8 -31.39 -60.20 10.72
N LEU A 9 -31.26 -59.30 9.74
CA LEU A 9 -31.44 -57.88 9.96
C LEU A 9 -32.90 -57.56 9.62
N LEU A 10 -33.68 -57.24 10.65
CA LEU A 10 -34.94 -56.53 10.51
C LEU A 10 -34.61 -55.17 9.89
N THR A 11 -34.88 -54.98 8.61
CA THR A 11 -34.82 -53.68 7.96
C THR A 11 -35.95 -52.83 8.53
N ALA A 12 -35.65 -52.05 9.56
CA ALA A 12 -36.41 -50.84 9.82
C ALA A 12 -36.17 -49.93 8.61
N MET A 13 -37.10 -49.94 7.65
CA MET A 13 -37.24 -48.85 6.69
C MET A 13 -37.55 -47.59 7.51
N ALA A 14 -36.50 -46.89 7.94
CA ALA A 14 -36.61 -45.47 8.20
C ALA A 14 -36.98 -44.87 6.84
N VAL A 15 -38.26 -44.59 6.66
CA VAL A 15 -38.72 -43.69 5.61
C VAL A 15 -38.08 -42.37 5.97
N ILE A 16 -36.92 -42.09 5.34
CA ILE A 16 -36.37 -40.73 5.30
C ILE A 16 -37.47 -39.95 4.58
N SER A 17 -38.24 -39.18 5.34
CA SER A 17 -39.14 -38.18 4.77
C SER A 17 -38.24 -37.19 4.06
N VAL A 18 -38.05 -37.38 2.75
CA VAL A 18 -37.40 -36.37 1.91
C VAL A 18 -38.32 -35.17 1.95
N SER A 19 -37.91 -34.10 2.65
CA SER A 19 -38.71 -32.88 2.73
C SER A 19 -38.83 -32.31 1.33
N ALA A 20 -40.06 -32.14 0.85
CA ALA A 20 -40.30 -31.48 -0.42
C ALA A 20 -40.06 -29.98 -0.27
N ALA A 21 -39.27 -29.40 -1.19
CA ALA A 21 -39.04 -27.96 -1.26
C ALA A 21 -40.14 -27.31 -2.11
N ASN A 22 -40.55 -26.10 -1.73
CA ASN A 22 -41.36 -25.24 -2.60
C ASN A 22 -40.51 -24.75 -3.77
N VAL A 23 -40.90 -25.07 -4.99
CA VAL A 23 -40.19 -24.73 -6.22
C VAL A 23 -41.05 -23.82 -7.09
N VAL A 24 -40.45 -22.72 -7.55
CA VAL A 24 -41.01 -21.80 -8.52
C VAL A 24 -40.20 -21.89 -9.80
N VAL A 25 -40.86 -22.13 -10.93
CA VAL A 25 -40.21 -22.09 -12.25
C VAL A 25 -40.89 -21.04 -13.12
N LYS A 26 -40.13 -20.05 -13.56
CA LYS A 26 -40.56 -18.98 -14.47
C LYS A 26 -40.15 -19.33 -15.89
N MET A 27 -41.13 -19.73 -16.69
CA MET A 27 -41.00 -19.93 -18.13
C MET A 27 -41.11 -18.59 -18.89
N ASN A 28 -40.97 -18.60 -20.21
CA ASN A 28 -40.84 -17.38 -21.02
C ASN A 28 -41.80 -17.34 -22.22
N SER A 29 -41.72 -16.28 -23.04
CA SER A 29 -42.64 -16.08 -24.17
C SER A 29 -42.47 -17.08 -25.32
N ILE A 30 -41.30 -17.76 -25.40
CA ILE A 30 -40.98 -18.75 -26.43
C ILE A 30 -41.29 -20.16 -25.90
N ALA A 31 -40.66 -20.56 -24.79
CA ALA A 31 -41.01 -21.77 -24.05
C ALA A 31 -42.14 -21.43 -23.07
N LYS A 32 -43.40 -21.50 -23.51
CA LYS A 32 -44.58 -21.06 -22.74
C LYS A 32 -44.97 -22.01 -21.62
N THR A 33 -44.89 -23.32 -21.86
CA THR A 33 -45.24 -24.35 -20.88
C THR A 33 -44.10 -25.33 -20.68
N MET A 34 -44.18 -26.16 -19.63
CA MET A 34 -43.14 -27.14 -19.33
C MET A 34 -43.68 -28.46 -18.78
N THR A 35 -42.84 -29.49 -18.85
CA THR A 35 -42.93 -30.70 -18.02
C THR A 35 -41.63 -30.92 -17.27
N LEU A 36 -41.71 -31.60 -16.12
CA LEU A 36 -40.56 -31.93 -15.29
C LEU A 36 -40.53 -33.43 -14.99
N ALA A 37 -39.34 -34.05 -15.06
CA ALA A 37 -39.14 -35.45 -14.70
C ALA A 37 -37.86 -35.62 -13.87
N GLU A 38 -37.86 -36.56 -12.93
CA GLU A 38 -36.67 -36.97 -12.17
C GLU A 38 -35.59 -37.48 -13.14
N LYS A 39 -34.37 -36.93 -13.07
CA LYS A 39 -33.27 -37.28 -14.00
C LYS A 39 -32.89 -38.76 -13.92
N ALA A 40 -32.88 -39.33 -12.71
CA ALA A 40 -32.45 -40.72 -12.49
C ALA A 40 -33.49 -41.76 -12.92
N THR A 41 -34.78 -41.47 -12.77
CA THR A 41 -35.87 -42.45 -12.95
C THR A 41 -36.74 -42.18 -14.18
N GLY A 42 -36.68 -40.96 -14.73
CA GLY A 42 -37.59 -40.47 -15.77
C GLY A 42 -39.03 -40.27 -15.27
N LYS A 43 -39.29 -40.39 -13.97
CA LYS A 43 -40.63 -40.26 -13.40
C LYS A 43 -41.09 -38.81 -13.46
N ALA A 44 -42.28 -38.58 -14.02
CA ALA A 44 -42.87 -37.25 -14.10
C ALA A 44 -43.20 -36.67 -12.72
N VAL A 45 -42.94 -35.37 -12.57
CA VAL A 45 -43.31 -34.56 -11.39
C VAL A 45 -44.57 -33.78 -11.72
N ALA A 46 -45.54 -33.78 -10.80
CA ALA A 46 -46.77 -33.01 -10.97
C ALA A 46 -46.50 -31.52 -10.69
N THR A 47 -46.46 -30.71 -11.76
CA THR A 47 -46.16 -29.26 -11.66
C THR A 47 -47.40 -28.37 -11.62
N GLY A 48 -48.59 -28.91 -11.90
CA GLY A 48 -49.84 -28.15 -11.98
C GLY A 48 -49.93 -27.23 -13.21
N GLU A 49 -50.98 -26.41 -13.26
CA GLU A 49 -51.18 -25.38 -14.27
C GLU A 49 -50.44 -24.09 -13.89
N PRO A 50 -49.78 -23.40 -14.85
CA PRO A 50 -49.08 -22.16 -14.56
C PRO A 50 -50.02 -20.98 -14.36
N SER A 51 -49.61 -20.04 -13.51
CA SER A 51 -50.16 -18.68 -13.50
C SER A 51 -49.37 -17.84 -14.49
N GLY A 52 -49.90 -17.66 -15.71
CA GLY A 52 -49.17 -17.04 -16.80
C GLY A 52 -48.06 -17.96 -17.32
N THR A 53 -46.80 -17.63 -17.08
CA THR A 53 -45.64 -18.50 -17.37
C THR A 53 -44.95 -19.02 -16.10
N THR A 54 -45.55 -18.81 -14.93
CA THR A 54 -44.96 -19.20 -13.64
C THR A 54 -45.64 -20.45 -13.09
N TYR A 55 -44.83 -21.47 -12.78
CA TYR A 55 -45.24 -22.69 -12.09
C TYR A 55 -44.83 -22.62 -10.63
N THR A 56 -45.65 -23.16 -9.74
CA THR A 56 -45.34 -23.31 -8.31
C THR A 56 -45.81 -24.67 -7.85
N PHE A 57 -44.89 -25.50 -7.36
CA PHE A 57 -45.13 -26.88 -6.96
C PHE A 57 -44.13 -27.33 -5.90
N GLU A 58 -44.36 -28.51 -5.32
CA GLU A 58 -43.43 -29.14 -4.39
C GLU A 58 -42.62 -30.23 -5.08
N ALA A 59 -41.32 -30.26 -4.85
CA ALA A 59 -40.44 -31.30 -5.35
C ALA A 59 -39.40 -31.71 -4.30
N PRO A 60 -39.12 -33.02 -4.14
CA PRO A 60 -38.01 -33.49 -3.31
C PRO A 60 -36.66 -32.92 -3.77
N SER A 61 -35.68 -32.85 -2.86
CA SER A 61 -34.30 -32.58 -3.25
C SER A 61 -33.81 -33.63 -4.25
N GLY A 62 -33.24 -33.20 -5.38
CA GLY A 62 -32.76 -34.07 -6.44
C GLY A 62 -32.50 -33.37 -7.77
N GLU A 63 -32.11 -34.15 -8.76
CA GLU A 63 -31.83 -33.73 -10.13
C GLU A 63 -33.04 -34.00 -11.04
N TYR A 64 -33.41 -33.00 -11.84
CA TYR A 64 -34.58 -33.06 -12.73
C TYR A 64 -34.23 -32.60 -14.14
N VAL A 65 -35.01 -33.08 -15.12
CA VAL A 65 -34.99 -32.62 -16.50
C VAL A 65 -36.26 -31.86 -16.79
N LEU A 66 -36.11 -30.57 -17.11
CA LEU A 66 -37.18 -29.69 -17.55
C LEU A 66 -37.24 -29.73 -19.09
N THR A 67 -38.43 -29.96 -19.63
CA THR A 67 -38.72 -29.85 -21.08
C THR A 67 -39.65 -28.68 -21.32
N GLY A 68 -39.24 -27.74 -22.18
CA GLY A 68 -40.03 -26.56 -22.54
C GLY A 68 -40.83 -26.79 -23.82
N TYR A 69 -42.02 -26.19 -23.90
CA TYR A 69 -42.92 -26.28 -25.05
C TYR A 69 -43.33 -24.90 -25.54
N ALA A 70 -43.47 -24.76 -26.86
CA ALA A 70 -43.91 -23.53 -27.49
C ALA A 70 -45.40 -23.25 -27.24
N SER A 71 -45.89 -22.13 -27.77
CA SER A 71 -47.29 -21.71 -27.60
C SER A 71 -48.34 -22.66 -28.19
N ASP A 72 -47.94 -23.58 -29.08
CA ASP A 72 -48.79 -24.63 -29.62
C ASP A 72 -48.94 -25.84 -28.69
N GLY A 73 -48.21 -25.86 -27.56
CA GLY A 73 -48.22 -26.92 -26.56
C GLY A 73 -47.60 -28.25 -27.00
N THR A 74 -47.02 -28.33 -28.21
CA THR A 74 -46.50 -29.58 -28.78
C THR A 74 -45.07 -29.47 -29.29
N THR A 75 -44.67 -28.30 -29.81
CA THR A 75 -43.30 -28.06 -30.26
C THR A 75 -42.38 -27.95 -29.04
N VAL A 76 -41.44 -28.89 -28.92
CA VAL A 76 -40.42 -28.89 -27.86
C VAL A 76 -39.38 -27.83 -28.18
N THR A 77 -39.18 -26.86 -27.27
CA THR A 77 -38.17 -25.80 -27.41
C THR A 77 -36.80 -26.19 -26.86
N GLY A 78 -36.72 -27.35 -26.20
CA GLY A 78 -35.49 -27.96 -25.69
C GLY A 78 -35.63 -28.45 -24.26
N THR A 79 -34.56 -29.06 -23.74
CA THR A 79 -34.46 -29.53 -22.36
C THR A 79 -33.31 -28.85 -21.62
N THR A 80 -33.45 -28.68 -20.30
CA THR A 80 -32.37 -28.28 -19.40
C THR A 80 -32.47 -29.03 -18.07
N GLU A 81 -31.34 -29.20 -17.39
CA GLU A 81 -31.29 -29.82 -16.06
C GLU A 81 -31.56 -28.78 -14.97
N LEU A 82 -32.15 -29.23 -13.87
CA LEU A 82 -32.50 -28.43 -12.71
C LEU A 82 -32.22 -29.22 -11.43
N THR A 83 -31.43 -28.63 -10.53
CA THR A 83 -31.11 -29.21 -9.23
C THR A 83 -31.98 -28.57 -8.16
N VAL A 84 -32.84 -29.35 -7.50
CA VAL A 84 -33.61 -28.91 -6.34
C VAL A 84 -32.86 -29.32 -5.07
N THR A 85 -32.58 -28.37 -4.19
CA THR A 85 -31.95 -28.59 -2.89
C THR A 85 -32.98 -28.72 -1.76
N ASP A 86 -32.53 -28.90 -0.52
CA ASP A 86 -33.38 -28.90 0.67
C ASP A 86 -33.68 -27.48 1.20
N ALA A 87 -33.12 -26.43 0.57
CA ALA A 87 -33.42 -25.05 0.91
C ALA A 87 -34.91 -24.71 0.69
N GLY A 88 -35.51 -24.01 1.65
CA GLY A 88 -36.90 -23.60 1.59
C GLY A 88 -37.14 -22.50 0.56
N GLY A 89 -37.97 -22.77 -0.46
CA GLY A 89 -38.33 -21.79 -1.49
C GLY A 89 -37.22 -21.56 -2.50
N GLN A 90 -37.27 -22.26 -3.64
CA GLN A 90 -36.29 -22.14 -4.73
C GLN A 90 -36.96 -21.60 -5.98
N GLU A 91 -36.32 -20.62 -6.63
CA GLU A 91 -36.83 -20.03 -7.88
C GLU A 91 -35.84 -20.26 -9.03
N PHE A 92 -36.35 -20.74 -10.15
CA PHE A 92 -35.61 -20.92 -11.39
C PHE A 92 -36.29 -20.12 -12.50
N ALA A 93 -35.52 -19.30 -13.21
CA ALA A 93 -35.98 -18.65 -14.43
C ALA A 93 -35.35 -19.33 -15.64
N VAL A 94 -36.17 -19.69 -16.63
CA VAL A 94 -35.74 -20.36 -17.86
C VAL A 94 -35.87 -19.38 -19.02
N PHE A 95 -34.79 -19.23 -19.77
CA PHE A 95 -34.74 -18.46 -21.01
C PHE A 95 -34.47 -19.37 -22.20
N THR A 96 -34.97 -18.95 -23.36
CA THR A 96 -34.79 -19.69 -24.62
C THR A 96 -33.78 -18.97 -25.49
N ILE A 97 -32.80 -19.71 -26.00
CA ILE A 97 -31.88 -19.26 -27.03
C ILE A 97 -32.37 -19.80 -28.37
N THR A 98 -32.51 -18.93 -29.38
CA THR A 98 -32.87 -19.31 -30.75
C THR A 98 -31.67 -19.06 -31.66
N ALA A 99 -31.27 -20.05 -32.46
CA ALA A 99 -30.07 -19.99 -33.30
C ALA A 99 -30.37 -20.31 -34.77
N TYR A 100 -29.84 -19.52 -35.70
CA TYR A 100 -29.91 -19.78 -37.15
C TYR A 100 -28.89 -18.94 -37.96
N ALA A 101 -28.48 -19.46 -39.11
CA ALA A 101 -27.65 -18.74 -40.07
C ALA A 101 -28.47 -17.75 -40.91
N THR A 102 -27.87 -16.62 -41.30
CA THR A 102 -28.50 -15.63 -42.19
C THR A 102 -27.98 -15.67 -43.63
N ASN A 103 -27.14 -16.65 -43.95
CA ASN A 103 -26.62 -16.86 -45.31
C ASN A 103 -27.76 -17.19 -46.26
N LYS A 104 -27.55 -16.87 -47.54
CA LYS A 104 -28.48 -17.18 -48.62
C LYS A 104 -27.76 -17.99 -49.70
N LYS A 105 -28.49 -18.89 -50.34
CA LYS A 105 -28.06 -19.62 -51.54
C LYS A 105 -29.00 -19.31 -52.69
N THR A 106 -28.49 -19.45 -53.91
CA THR A 106 -29.32 -19.34 -55.13
C THR A 106 -29.79 -20.73 -55.53
N VAL A 107 -31.09 -20.89 -55.68
CA VAL A 107 -31.72 -22.13 -56.17
C VAL A 107 -32.60 -21.82 -57.38
N LEU A 108 -32.73 -22.78 -58.29
CA LEU A 108 -33.67 -22.68 -59.41
C LEU A 108 -35.05 -23.17 -58.94
N VAL A 109 -36.04 -22.28 -58.96
CA VAL A 109 -37.45 -22.62 -58.71
C VAL A 109 -38.23 -22.30 -59.97
N ASP A 110 -38.81 -23.31 -60.61
CA ASP A 110 -39.55 -23.20 -61.88
C ASP A 110 -38.74 -22.58 -63.04
N GLY A 111 -37.42 -22.74 -63.03
CA GLY A 111 -36.50 -22.22 -64.05
C GLY A 111 -36.01 -20.79 -63.81
N GLU A 112 -36.42 -20.15 -62.71
CA GLU A 112 -35.92 -18.84 -62.29
C GLU A 112 -34.99 -18.95 -61.09
N GLU A 113 -33.90 -18.17 -61.08
CA GLU A 113 -33.00 -18.05 -59.94
C GLU A 113 -33.71 -17.32 -58.79
N LYS A 114 -33.83 -17.99 -57.63
CA LYS A 114 -34.34 -17.41 -56.39
C LYS A 114 -33.30 -17.50 -55.29
N SER A 115 -33.18 -16.42 -54.53
CA SER A 115 -32.35 -16.38 -53.33
C SER A 115 -33.16 -16.90 -52.14
N VAL A 116 -32.73 -18.02 -51.56
CA VAL A 116 -33.34 -18.66 -50.40
C VAL A 116 -32.36 -18.69 -49.23
N ASP A 117 -32.87 -18.73 -48.00
CA ASP A 117 -32.01 -18.83 -46.82
C ASP A 117 -31.33 -20.20 -46.75
N TRP A 118 -30.15 -20.24 -46.13
CA TRP A 118 -29.50 -21.52 -45.80
C TRP A 118 -30.38 -22.33 -44.85
N GLU A 119 -30.46 -23.63 -45.12
CA GLU A 119 -31.26 -24.60 -44.38
C GLU A 119 -30.36 -25.39 -43.42
N GLU A 120 -30.78 -25.45 -42.16
CA GLU A 120 -30.10 -26.25 -41.14
C GLU A 120 -30.28 -27.76 -41.41
N GLY A 121 -29.20 -28.53 -41.30
CA GLY A 121 -29.14 -29.94 -41.68
C GLY A 121 -28.72 -30.18 -43.13
N THR A 122 -28.81 -29.15 -43.98
CA THR A 122 -28.37 -29.18 -45.39
C THR A 122 -27.12 -28.32 -45.59
N ASP A 123 -27.23 -27.03 -45.33
CA ASP A 123 -26.18 -26.04 -45.62
C ASP A 123 -25.29 -25.76 -44.38
N TYR A 124 -25.83 -25.95 -43.18
CA TYR A 124 -25.10 -25.80 -41.93
C TYR A 124 -25.72 -26.65 -40.82
N SER A 125 -25.01 -26.79 -39.71
CA SER A 125 -25.52 -27.40 -38.47
C SER A 125 -25.32 -26.46 -37.29
N THR A 126 -26.19 -26.54 -36.29
CA THR A 126 -26.07 -25.76 -35.05
C THR A 126 -25.56 -26.64 -33.93
N THR A 127 -24.50 -26.22 -33.26
CA THR A 127 -24.09 -26.77 -31.97
C THR A 127 -24.47 -25.81 -30.85
N ALA A 128 -24.94 -26.36 -29.73
CA ALA A 128 -25.34 -25.59 -28.57
C ALA A 128 -24.64 -26.15 -27.33
N PHE A 129 -24.15 -25.25 -26.50
CA PHE A 129 -23.51 -25.55 -25.23
C PHE A 129 -24.05 -24.59 -24.17
N ALA A 130 -24.21 -25.08 -22.94
CA ALA A 130 -24.53 -24.26 -21.79
C ALA A 130 -23.72 -24.68 -20.57
N SER A 131 -23.44 -23.73 -19.68
CA SER A 131 -22.75 -23.96 -18.42
C SER A 131 -23.29 -23.06 -17.32
N SER A 132 -23.22 -23.53 -16.08
CA SER A 132 -23.51 -22.73 -14.90
C SER A 132 -22.59 -21.51 -14.81
N ARG A 133 -22.92 -20.59 -13.90
CA ARG A 133 -22.03 -19.47 -13.55
C ARG A 133 -20.65 -19.99 -13.12
N GLU A 134 -20.59 -21.11 -12.41
CA GLU A 134 -19.39 -21.82 -11.88
C GLU A 134 -18.60 -22.56 -12.96
N GLY A 135 -19.10 -22.57 -14.20
CA GLY A 135 -18.45 -23.30 -15.28
C GLY A 135 -18.70 -24.81 -15.21
N GLU A 136 -19.74 -25.25 -14.52
CA GLU A 136 -20.23 -26.63 -14.61
C GLU A 136 -21.05 -26.78 -15.89
N THR A 137 -20.78 -27.81 -16.68
CA THR A 137 -21.52 -28.05 -17.92
C THR A 137 -22.98 -28.40 -17.63
N ARG A 138 -23.91 -27.76 -18.34
CA ARG A 138 -25.33 -28.12 -18.34
C ARG A 138 -25.61 -29.12 -19.45
N THR A 139 -26.22 -30.24 -19.10
CA THR A 139 -26.77 -31.14 -20.13
C THR A 139 -28.03 -30.51 -20.71
N ILE A 140 -28.02 -30.22 -22.00
CA ILE A 140 -29.15 -29.66 -22.73
C ILE A 140 -29.45 -30.50 -23.97
N THR A 141 -30.71 -30.55 -24.36
CA THR A 141 -31.12 -31.11 -25.65
C THR A 141 -31.79 -30.00 -26.45
N PRO A 142 -31.24 -29.59 -27.61
CA PRO A 142 -31.89 -28.59 -28.45
C PRO A 142 -33.24 -29.08 -28.98
N GLY A 143 -34.21 -28.16 -29.01
CA GLY A 143 -35.51 -28.31 -29.66
C GLY A 143 -35.64 -27.41 -30.88
N LYS A 144 -36.88 -27.06 -31.23
CA LYS A 144 -37.21 -26.18 -32.35
C LYS A 144 -38.15 -25.04 -31.94
N SER A 145 -38.07 -23.93 -32.66
CA SER A 145 -39.13 -22.91 -32.64
C SER A 145 -40.30 -23.36 -33.53
N THR A 146 -41.46 -22.70 -33.40
CA THR A 146 -42.61 -22.93 -34.31
C THR A 146 -42.29 -22.59 -35.78
N SER A 147 -41.20 -21.87 -36.02
CA SER A 147 -40.69 -21.54 -37.36
C SER A 147 -39.57 -22.47 -37.83
N GLY A 148 -39.25 -23.55 -37.08
CA GLY A 148 -38.27 -24.57 -37.47
C GLY A 148 -36.81 -24.25 -37.13
N GLN A 149 -36.52 -23.13 -36.47
CA GLN A 149 -35.15 -22.77 -36.05
C GLN A 149 -34.74 -23.56 -34.82
N THR A 150 -33.45 -23.89 -34.67
CA THR A 150 -32.95 -24.53 -33.44
C THR A 150 -33.14 -23.62 -32.23
N THR A 151 -33.68 -24.21 -31.16
CA THR A 151 -33.85 -23.57 -29.86
C THR A 151 -33.27 -24.43 -28.75
N PHE A 152 -32.88 -23.82 -27.63
CA PHE A 152 -32.54 -24.56 -26.42
C PHE A 152 -32.82 -23.71 -25.18
N ASN A 153 -33.11 -24.38 -24.07
CA ASN A 153 -33.49 -23.75 -22.81
C ASN A 153 -32.25 -23.67 -21.89
N VAL A 154 -32.08 -22.52 -21.24
CA VAL A 154 -30.95 -22.22 -20.35
C VAL A 154 -31.48 -21.50 -19.11
N LEU A 155 -30.87 -21.73 -17.95
CA LEU A 155 -31.25 -21.04 -16.72
C LEU A 155 -30.74 -19.59 -16.71
N SER A 156 -31.46 -18.70 -16.04
CA SER A 156 -30.99 -17.33 -15.81
C SER A 156 -29.64 -17.32 -15.08
N GLY A 157 -28.68 -16.53 -15.56
CA GLY A 157 -27.33 -16.42 -15.03
C GLY A 157 -26.34 -17.46 -15.56
N ASP A 158 -26.80 -18.52 -16.22
CA ASP A 158 -25.94 -19.47 -16.94
C ASP A 158 -25.42 -18.83 -18.24
N SER A 159 -24.37 -19.40 -18.81
CA SER A 159 -23.84 -18.98 -20.11
C SER A 159 -24.16 -19.99 -21.20
N TYR A 160 -24.24 -19.49 -22.45
CA TYR A 160 -24.39 -20.31 -23.65
C TYR A 160 -23.24 -20.07 -24.62
N ARG A 161 -23.00 -21.06 -25.49
CA ARG A 161 -22.23 -20.91 -26.72
C ARG A 161 -22.97 -21.60 -27.86
N VAL A 162 -23.06 -20.90 -28.99
CA VAL A 162 -23.63 -21.41 -30.23
C VAL A 162 -22.55 -21.38 -31.31
N GLU A 163 -22.48 -22.46 -32.07
CA GLU A 163 -21.69 -22.53 -33.29
C GLU A 163 -22.59 -22.88 -34.46
N LEU A 164 -22.48 -22.13 -35.57
CA LEU A 164 -23.12 -22.44 -36.84
C LEU A 164 -22.02 -22.97 -37.77
N VAL A 165 -21.99 -24.28 -37.95
CA VAL A 165 -20.93 -24.99 -38.67
C VAL A 165 -21.40 -25.23 -40.11
N PRO A 166 -20.69 -24.73 -41.14
CA PRO A 166 -21.07 -24.98 -42.53
C PRO A 166 -21.03 -26.48 -42.86
N SER A 167 -21.83 -26.89 -43.85
CA SER A 167 -21.72 -28.22 -44.43
C SER A 167 -20.34 -28.44 -45.06
N GLU A 168 -19.98 -29.70 -45.31
CA GLU A 168 -18.70 -30.05 -45.97
C GLU A 168 -18.55 -29.36 -47.35
N GLU A 169 -19.66 -29.19 -48.07
CA GLU A 169 -19.72 -28.46 -49.33
C GLU A 169 -19.33 -26.98 -49.14
N HIS A 170 -20.01 -26.26 -48.25
CA HIS A 170 -19.72 -24.85 -48.00
C HIS A 170 -18.37 -24.63 -47.31
N ALA A 171 -17.91 -25.58 -46.49
CA ALA A 171 -16.55 -25.55 -45.94
C ALA A 171 -15.48 -25.59 -47.06
N THR A 172 -15.72 -26.37 -48.13
CA THR A 172 -14.84 -26.44 -49.30
C THR A 172 -14.83 -25.14 -50.11
N GLU A 173 -15.96 -24.42 -50.12
CA GLU A 173 -16.05 -23.07 -50.72
C GLU A 173 -15.26 -22.02 -49.93
N GLY A 174 -14.88 -22.32 -48.69
CA GLY A 174 -14.10 -21.45 -47.81
C GLY A 174 -14.88 -20.81 -46.68
N TYR A 175 -16.13 -21.22 -46.45
CA TYR A 175 -16.88 -20.81 -45.26
C TYR A 175 -16.31 -21.47 -44.00
N LEU A 176 -16.26 -20.71 -42.91
CA LEU A 176 -15.78 -21.14 -41.60
C LEU A 176 -16.90 -21.04 -40.57
N PRO A 177 -16.84 -21.79 -39.46
CA PRO A 177 -17.86 -21.72 -38.41
C PRO A 177 -18.06 -20.30 -37.86
N PHE A 178 -19.32 -19.93 -37.65
CA PHE A 178 -19.68 -18.75 -36.86
C PHE A 178 -19.83 -19.14 -35.40
N MET A 179 -19.24 -18.38 -34.48
CA MET A 179 -19.34 -18.63 -33.04
C MET A 179 -19.83 -17.39 -32.30
N GLN A 180 -20.76 -17.59 -31.36
CA GLN A 180 -21.19 -16.56 -30.44
C GLN A 180 -21.50 -17.16 -29.07
N SER A 181 -21.12 -16.47 -28.00
CA SER A 181 -21.43 -16.82 -26.61
C SER A 181 -21.95 -15.63 -25.83
N GLY A 182 -22.53 -15.90 -24.66
CA GLY A 182 -22.96 -14.87 -23.71
C GLY A 182 -23.59 -15.45 -22.46
N THR A 183 -23.80 -14.61 -21.45
CA THR A 183 -24.54 -14.94 -20.22
C THR A 183 -26.01 -14.60 -20.38
N VAL A 184 -26.89 -15.49 -19.93
CA VAL A 184 -28.32 -15.46 -20.22
C VAL A 184 -29.10 -14.76 -19.11
N ASN A 185 -29.60 -13.55 -19.39
CA ASN A 185 -30.51 -12.81 -18.49
C ASN A 185 -31.88 -12.52 -19.12
N PHE A 186 -32.08 -12.93 -20.38
CA PHE A 186 -33.28 -12.78 -21.17
C PHE A 186 -33.24 -13.75 -22.37
N ASN A 187 -34.34 -13.89 -23.11
CA ASN A 187 -34.37 -14.69 -24.34
C ASN A 187 -33.42 -14.11 -25.40
N VAL A 188 -32.51 -14.92 -25.95
CA VAL A 188 -31.51 -14.45 -26.93
C VAL A 188 -31.77 -15.05 -28.31
N THR A 189 -31.56 -14.26 -29.36
CA THR A 189 -31.47 -14.76 -30.73
C THR A 189 -30.04 -14.65 -31.23
N VAL A 190 -29.39 -15.79 -31.45
CA VAL A 190 -28.09 -15.89 -32.09
C VAL A 190 -28.33 -16.01 -33.59
N LYS A 191 -28.12 -14.92 -34.33
CA LYS A 191 -28.22 -14.92 -35.79
C LYS A 191 -26.99 -14.25 -36.38
N GLY A 192 -26.38 -14.92 -37.34
CA GLY A 192 -25.17 -14.44 -38.00
C GLY A 192 -24.97 -15.09 -39.36
N ALA A 193 -24.22 -14.41 -40.23
CA ALA A 193 -23.73 -15.05 -41.44
C ALA A 193 -22.54 -15.94 -41.07
N VAL A 194 -22.61 -17.23 -41.43
CA VAL A 194 -21.46 -18.13 -41.48
C VAL A 194 -20.39 -17.45 -42.36
N PRO A 195 -19.23 -17.06 -41.79
CA PRO A 195 -18.30 -16.16 -42.45
C PRO A 195 -17.41 -16.87 -43.48
N MET A 196 -16.97 -16.12 -44.49
CA MET A 196 -15.88 -16.55 -45.37
C MET A 196 -14.52 -16.43 -44.66
N GLY A 197 -13.66 -17.42 -44.89
CA GLY A 197 -12.27 -17.41 -44.48
C GLY A 197 -11.37 -16.63 -45.45
N TYR A 198 -10.42 -15.86 -44.91
CA TYR A 198 -9.45 -15.10 -45.68
C TYR A 198 -8.03 -15.47 -45.26
N ALA A 199 -7.12 -15.53 -46.24
CA ALA A 199 -5.71 -15.78 -45.99
C ALA A 199 -5.09 -14.69 -45.11
N TYR A 200 -4.28 -15.10 -44.14
CA TYR A 200 -3.60 -14.19 -43.23
C TYR A 200 -2.23 -14.74 -42.84
N THR A 201 -1.19 -13.90 -42.87
CA THR A 201 0.18 -14.34 -42.59
C THR A 201 0.74 -13.56 -41.40
N VAL A 202 1.29 -14.28 -40.43
CA VAL A 202 2.02 -13.71 -39.29
C VAL A 202 3.50 -14.06 -39.42
N THR A 203 4.38 -13.07 -39.24
CA THR A 203 5.84 -13.26 -39.34
C THR A 203 6.49 -13.08 -37.97
N VAL A 204 7.34 -14.03 -37.57
CA VAL A 204 8.13 -13.98 -36.33
C VAL A 204 9.56 -14.46 -36.60
N PRO A 205 10.55 -14.17 -35.73
CA PRO A 205 11.90 -14.76 -35.85
C PRO A 205 11.88 -16.30 -35.83
N ALA A 206 12.87 -16.94 -36.46
CA ALA A 206 12.88 -18.40 -36.63
C ALA A 206 12.90 -19.19 -35.29
N ASP A 207 13.42 -18.60 -34.22
CA ASP A 207 13.49 -19.19 -32.88
C ASP A 207 12.30 -18.83 -31.99
N ALA A 208 11.36 -17.99 -32.47
CA ALA A 208 10.15 -17.62 -31.75
C ALA A 208 9.00 -18.63 -31.96
N GLY A 209 8.14 -18.76 -30.94
CA GLY A 209 6.87 -19.48 -30.98
C GLY A 209 5.70 -18.51 -31.17
N LEU A 210 4.62 -18.96 -31.83
CA LEU A 210 3.39 -18.19 -32.06
C LEU A 210 2.17 -19.05 -31.76
N ILE A 211 1.18 -18.47 -31.08
CA ILE A 211 -0.18 -18.98 -30.98
C ILE A 211 -1.13 -17.93 -31.54
N ILE A 212 -2.03 -18.36 -32.43
CA ILE A 212 -3.26 -17.64 -32.77
C ILE A 212 -4.42 -18.47 -32.23
N GLY A 213 -5.38 -17.83 -31.57
CA GLY A 213 -6.52 -18.55 -31.00
C GLY A 213 -7.72 -17.64 -30.76
N GLN A 214 -8.78 -18.22 -30.23
CA GLN A 214 -9.99 -17.49 -29.84
C GLN A 214 -10.32 -17.76 -28.38
N LYS A 215 -10.75 -16.74 -27.66
CA LYS A 215 -11.22 -16.86 -26.28
C LYS A 215 -12.68 -17.30 -26.26
N THR A 216 -12.97 -18.46 -25.66
CA THR A 216 -14.35 -18.96 -25.52
C THR A 216 -15.01 -18.59 -24.19
N ALA A 217 -14.19 -18.35 -23.15
CA ALA A 217 -14.60 -17.90 -21.82
C ALA A 217 -13.42 -17.18 -21.14
N HIS A 218 -13.65 -16.55 -19.98
CA HIS A 218 -12.56 -16.06 -19.13
C HIS A 218 -11.85 -17.22 -18.43
N PHE A 219 -10.57 -17.05 -18.10
CA PHE A 219 -9.76 -18.04 -17.35
C PHE A 219 -9.59 -19.42 -18.02
N VAL A 220 -9.85 -19.55 -19.31
CA VAL A 220 -9.54 -20.75 -20.09
C VAL A 220 -8.46 -20.45 -21.12
N ASP A 221 -7.74 -21.48 -21.53
CA ASP A 221 -6.78 -21.35 -22.63
C ASP A 221 -7.50 -20.97 -23.94
N PHE A 222 -6.78 -20.29 -24.83
CA PHE A 222 -7.33 -19.99 -26.15
C PHE A 222 -7.63 -21.28 -26.91
N ALA A 223 -8.79 -21.32 -27.57
CA ALA A 223 -9.06 -22.30 -28.60
C ALA A 223 -8.10 -22.02 -29.77
N LYS A 224 -7.03 -22.83 -29.87
CA LYS A 224 -5.95 -22.65 -30.84
C LYS A 224 -6.49 -22.81 -32.27
N VAL A 225 -6.07 -21.90 -33.14
CA VAL A 225 -6.28 -22.00 -34.58
C VAL A 225 -4.99 -22.52 -35.19
N GLU A 226 -5.05 -23.67 -35.84
CA GLU A 226 -3.87 -24.27 -36.48
C GLU A 226 -3.53 -23.55 -37.80
N PRO A 227 -2.24 -23.28 -38.09
CA PRO A 227 -1.83 -22.69 -39.36
C PRO A 227 -2.03 -23.69 -40.51
N LYS A 228 -2.47 -23.19 -41.67
CA LYS A 228 -2.55 -23.97 -42.91
C LYS A 228 -1.16 -24.40 -43.40
N SER A 229 -0.14 -23.58 -43.16
CA SER A 229 1.26 -23.91 -43.42
C SER A 229 2.20 -23.02 -42.62
N ILE A 230 3.42 -23.51 -42.39
CA ILE A 230 4.52 -22.76 -41.78
C ILE A 230 5.70 -22.79 -42.75
N ALA A 231 6.22 -21.62 -43.13
CA ALA A 231 7.39 -21.49 -44.01
C ALA A 231 8.55 -20.82 -43.27
N ASN A 232 9.78 -21.30 -43.50
CA ASN A 232 11.00 -20.67 -42.99
C ASN A 232 11.70 -19.94 -44.14
N GLU A 233 11.83 -18.62 -44.04
CA GLU A 233 12.41 -17.78 -45.09
C GLU A 233 13.29 -16.69 -44.47
N GLY A 234 14.56 -16.60 -44.88
CA GLY A 234 15.44 -15.48 -44.52
C GLY A 234 15.64 -15.24 -43.02
N GLY A 235 15.60 -16.29 -42.18
CA GLY A 235 15.74 -16.18 -40.72
C GLY A 235 14.43 -15.90 -39.97
N ALA A 236 13.29 -15.86 -40.67
CA ALA A 236 11.96 -15.72 -40.09
C ALA A 236 11.08 -16.95 -40.35
N LYS A 237 10.08 -17.16 -39.49
CA LYS A 237 8.96 -18.07 -39.66
C LYS A 237 7.72 -17.30 -40.08
N LYS A 238 7.07 -17.75 -41.15
CA LYS A 238 5.78 -17.25 -41.63
C LYS A 238 4.70 -18.29 -41.36
N TYR A 239 3.75 -17.95 -40.50
CA TYR A 239 2.58 -18.76 -40.22
C TYR A 239 1.42 -18.29 -41.09
N ASN A 240 0.93 -19.16 -41.96
CA ASN A 240 -0.15 -18.84 -42.89
C ASN A 240 -1.45 -19.46 -42.41
N TYR A 241 -2.45 -18.63 -42.14
CA TYR A 241 -3.77 -18.99 -41.65
C TYR A 241 -4.85 -18.73 -42.70
N VAL A 242 -6.03 -19.32 -42.46
CA VAL A 242 -7.30 -18.89 -43.05
C VAL A 242 -8.21 -18.53 -41.88
N LEU A 243 -8.54 -17.24 -41.75
CA LEU A 243 -9.28 -16.70 -40.61
C LEU A 243 -10.63 -16.14 -41.05
N ALA A 244 -11.66 -16.33 -40.23
CA ALA A 244 -13.03 -15.93 -40.52
C ALA A 244 -13.18 -14.40 -40.47
N ALA A 245 -13.78 -13.81 -41.50
CA ALA A 245 -14.10 -12.37 -41.48
C ALA A 245 -15.05 -12.04 -40.31
N GLY A 246 -14.74 -10.95 -39.60
CA GLY A 246 -15.44 -10.54 -38.38
C GLY A 246 -15.06 -11.36 -37.14
N GLY A 247 -14.25 -12.42 -37.28
CA GLY A 247 -13.76 -13.19 -36.15
C GLY A 247 -12.76 -12.38 -35.31
N GLN A 248 -12.96 -12.36 -33.99
CA GLN A 248 -11.99 -11.84 -33.04
C GLN A 248 -10.99 -12.96 -32.68
N TYR A 249 -9.71 -12.62 -32.70
CA TYR A 249 -8.59 -13.53 -32.47
C TYR A 249 -7.60 -12.91 -31.47
N ASN A 250 -6.93 -13.78 -30.73
CA ASN A 250 -5.80 -13.48 -29.88
C ASN A 250 -4.52 -13.93 -30.57
N PHE A 251 -3.44 -13.18 -30.38
CA PHE A 251 -2.10 -13.66 -30.67
C PHE A 251 -1.24 -13.66 -29.40
N ARG A 252 -0.31 -14.60 -29.33
CA ARG A 252 0.79 -14.61 -28.37
C ARG A 252 2.04 -15.10 -29.09
N THR A 253 3.11 -14.33 -29.01
CA THR A 253 4.42 -14.72 -29.53
C THR A 253 5.51 -14.51 -28.48
N TRP A 254 6.41 -15.48 -28.38
CA TRP A 254 7.43 -15.52 -27.34
C TRP A 254 8.74 -16.12 -27.87
N ARG A 255 9.83 -15.83 -27.16
CA ARG A 255 11.12 -16.49 -27.36
C ARG A 255 11.83 -16.66 -26.03
N LYS A 256 12.77 -17.61 -25.95
CA LYS A 256 13.52 -17.84 -24.71
C LYS A 256 14.25 -16.56 -24.26
N GLY A 257 13.94 -16.09 -23.05
CA GLY A 257 14.56 -14.90 -22.45
C GLY A 257 14.20 -13.57 -23.12
N GLY A 258 13.18 -13.53 -23.97
CA GLY A 258 12.68 -12.29 -24.58
C GLY A 258 11.28 -11.93 -24.10
N LEU A 259 10.92 -10.66 -24.22
CA LEU A 259 9.61 -10.14 -23.85
C LEU A 259 8.50 -10.78 -24.69
N THR A 260 7.49 -11.32 -24.03
CA THR A 260 6.30 -11.84 -24.72
C THR A 260 5.49 -10.69 -25.29
N ASN A 261 5.05 -10.87 -26.54
CA ASN A 261 4.16 -9.95 -27.22
C ASN A 261 2.81 -10.64 -27.46
N ALA A 262 1.73 -10.02 -27.01
CA ALA A 262 0.39 -10.57 -27.12
C ALA A 262 -0.63 -9.49 -27.50
N GLY A 263 -1.81 -9.91 -27.95
CA GLY A 263 -2.85 -8.96 -28.25
C GLY A 263 -4.11 -9.55 -28.86
N ILE A 264 -5.01 -8.64 -29.23
CA ILE A 264 -6.34 -8.96 -29.76
C ILE A 264 -6.49 -8.26 -31.11
N PHE A 265 -7.10 -8.93 -32.09
CA PHE A 265 -7.48 -8.32 -33.36
C PHE A 265 -8.76 -8.92 -33.93
N THR A 266 -9.45 -8.15 -34.77
CA THR A 266 -10.58 -8.63 -35.55
C THR A 266 -10.15 -8.82 -37.00
N MET A 267 -10.38 -9.99 -37.58
CA MET A 267 -10.07 -10.25 -38.97
C MET A 267 -11.05 -9.53 -39.90
N ASN A 268 -10.54 -8.78 -40.87
CA ASN A 268 -11.36 -8.05 -41.84
C ASN A 268 -11.36 -8.74 -43.22
N ALA A 269 -12.51 -8.73 -43.90
CA ALA A 269 -12.60 -9.19 -45.28
C ALA A 269 -11.76 -8.30 -46.22
N ASP A 270 -11.72 -6.99 -45.96
CA ASP A 270 -10.90 -6.01 -46.66
C ASP A 270 -9.43 -6.11 -46.19
N GLU A 271 -8.55 -6.53 -47.10
CA GLU A 271 -7.13 -6.76 -46.81
C GLU A 271 -6.42 -5.49 -46.31
N ALA A 272 -6.80 -4.31 -46.81
CA ALA A 272 -6.19 -3.04 -46.40
C ALA A 272 -6.53 -2.64 -44.95
N LYS A 273 -7.52 -3.29 -44.34
CA LYS A 273 -7.96 -3.05 -42.95
C LYS A 273 -7.51 -4.14 -41.99
N ARG A 274 -6.74 -5.14 -42.46
CA ARG A 274 -6.20 -6.19 -41.60
C ARG A 274 -4.97 -5.66 -40.86
N PRO A 275 -4.78 -6.02 -39.59
CA PRO A 275 -3.55 -5.65 -38.88
C PRO A 275 -2.34 -6.36 -39.51
N VAL A 276 -1.18 -5.71 -39.47
CA VAL A 276 0.09 -6.34 -39.83
C VAL A 276 0.74 -6.90 -38.57
N LEU A 277 0.76 -8.22 -38.43
CA LEU A 277 1.45 -8.91 -37.34
C LEU A 277 2.80 -9.43 -37.85
N SER A 278 3.83 -8.61 -37.66
CA SER A 278 5.22 -8.92 -38.00
C SER A 278 6.12 -8.51 -36.85
N PHE A 279 6.77 -9.49 -36.22
CA PHE A 279 7.60 -9.29 -35.03
C PHE A 279 9.08 -9.46 -35.38
N THR A 280 9.91 -8.62 -34.77
CA THR A 280 11.35 -8.50 -35.00
C THR A 280 12.12 -8.75 -33.70
N ASP A 281 13.44 -8.80 -33.77
CA ASP A 281 14.29 -8.92 -32.58
C ASP A 281 14.12 -7.80 -31.56
N GLU A 282 13.76 -6.60 -32.03
CA GLU A 282 13.56 -5.41 -31.19
C GLU A 282 12.33 -5.58 -30.30
N ASP A 283 11.25 -6.16 -30.81
CA ASP A 283 10.00 -6.39 -30.06
C ASP A 283 10.22 -7.29 -28.83
N TYR A 284 11.14 -8.26 -28.92
CA TYR A 284 11.48 -9.15 -27.80
C TYR A 284 12.58 -8.59 -26.89
N LYS A 285 13.25 -7.48 -27.28
CA LYS A 285 14.27 -6.78 -26.49
C LYS A 285 13.76 -5.45 -25.92
N ALA A 286 12.50 -5.08 -26.23
CA ALA A 286 11.90 -3.82 -25.82
C ALA A 286 11.89 -3.62 -24.29
N ALA A 287 11.81 -4.71 -23.54
CA ALA A 287 12.03 -4.73 -22.09
C ALA A 287 12.59 -6.10 -21.67
N ASP A 288 13.21 -6.15 -20.49
CA ASP A 288 13.58 -7.40 -19.84
C ASP A 288 12.30 -8.12 -19.37
N PRO A 289 12.13 -9.44 -19.61
CA PRO A 289 11.01 -10.20 -19.04
C PRO A 289 10.92 -10.13 -17.51
N LYS A 290 12.02 -9.83 -16.82
CA LYS A 290 12.09 -9.63 -15.37
C LYS A 290 11.99 -8.16 -14.97
N PHE A 291 11.60 -7.26 -15.87
CA PHE A 291 11.37 -5.85 -15.58
C PHE A 291 10.27 -5.68 -14.52
N VAL A 292 10.65 -5.23 -13.34
CA VAL A 292 9.74 -4.93 -12.22
C VAL A 292 9.41 -3.44 -12.22
N ASP A 293 8.15 -3.09 -12.52
CA ASP A 293 7.67 -1.71 -12.43
C ASP A 293 7.07 -1.45 -11.05
N ARG A 294 7.74 -0.60 -10.25
CA ARG A 294 7.35 -0.25 -8.87
C ARG A 294 6.46 0.99 -8.78
N ASP A 295 6.27 1.74 -9.87
CA ASP A 295 5.44 2.96 -9.82
C ASP A 295 3.96 2.59 -9.86
N VAL A 296 3.26 2.84 -8.77
CA VAL A 296 1.82 2.59 -8.64
C VAL A 296 0.98 3.44 -9.59
N LYS A 297 1.53 4.55 -10.10
CA LYS A 297 0.88 5.43 -11.08
C LYS A 297 1.06 4.93 -12.52
N SER A 298 1.97 3.98 -12.76
CA SER A 298 2.06 3.29 -14.05
C SER A 298 0.74 2.62 -14.40
N ASN A 299 0.59 2.36 -15.70
CA ASN A 299 -0.59 1.72 -16.26
C ASN A 299 -1.91 2.42 -15.89
N GLN A 300 -1.89 3.76 -15.88
CA GLN A 300 -3.01 4.63 -15.49
C GLN A 300 -3.47 4.46 -14.03
N GLY A 301 -2.57 4.03 -13.14
CA GLY A 301 -2.87 3.82 -11.72
C GLY A 301 -3.30 2.38 -11.37
N TYR A 302 -3.24 1.46 -12.33
CA TYR A 302 -3.61 0.04 -12.15
C TYR A 302 -2.41 -0.86 -11.85
N ASN A 303 -1.22 -0.29 -11.63
CA ASN A 303 0.00 -1.06 -11.41
C ASN A 303 0.16 -1.46 -9.93
N VAL A 304 -0.41 -2.62 -9.60
CA VAL A 304 -0.21 -3.33 -8.34
C VAL A 304 0.08 -4.78 -8.70
N ALA A 305 1.36 -5.11 -8.93
CA ALA A 305 1.77 -6.38 -9.50
C ALA A 305 1.63 -7.53 -8.50
N ASP A 306 0.40 -8.00 -8.31
CA ASP A 306 0.00 -9.03 -7.36
C ASP A 306 -0.63 -10.23 -8.10
N ILE A 307 -0.83 -11.33 -7.39
CA ILE A 307 -1.21 -12.63 -7.99
C ILE A 307 -2.17 -13.41 -7.10
N PHE A 308 -3.13 -14.05 -7.76
CA PHE A 308 -3.99 -15.06 -7.18
C PHE A 308 -3.69 -16.45 -7.73
N VAL A 309 -3.95 -17.47 -6.91
CA VAL A 309 -3.87 -18.90 -7.22
C VAL A 309 -5.11 -19.63 -6.73
N ASN A 310 -5.45 -20.75 -7.34
CA ASN A 310 -6.63 -21.53 -6.97
C ASN A 310 -6.38 -22.56 -5.84
N ILE A 311 -5.59 -22.18 -4.84
CA ILE A 311 -5.35 -23.00 -3.63
C ILE A 311 -6.31 -22.54 -2.51
N ASN A 312 -6.49 -23.32 -1.45
CA ASN A 312 -7.36 -22.94 -0.33
C ASN A 312 -6.91 -21.64 0.37
N GLU A 313 -7.74 -21.13 1.28
CA GLU A 313 -7.51 -19.90 2.04
C GLU A 313 -6.22 -19.91 2.88
N LYS A 314 -5.67 -21.08 3.18
CA LYS A 314 -4.42 -21.22 3.93
C LYS A 314 -3.18 -21.19 3.05
N GLY A 315 -3.32 -21.37 1.74
CA GLY A 315 -2.20 -21.68 0.85
C GLY A 315 -1.61 -23.07 1.11
N HIS A 316 -2.46 -24.06 1.42
CA HIS A 316 -2.07 -25.45 1.70
C HIS A 316 -2.91 -26.45 0.90
N LEU A 317 -2.32 -27.09 -0.10
CA LEU A 317 -2.92 -28.14 -0.90
C LEU A 317 -2.53 -29.52 -0.34
N ARG A 318 -3.51 -30.38 -0.08
CA ARG A 318 -3.29 -31.78 0.30
C ARG A 318 -3.66 -32.70 -0.86
N MET A 319 -2.81 -33.69 -1.15
CA MET A 319 -2.97 -34.64 -2.25
C MET A 319 -2.52 -36.05 -1.81
N ASN A 320 -2.95 -37.07 -2.54
CA ASN A 320 -2.38 -38.43 -2.46
C ASN A 320 -1.38 -38.64 -3.60
N ALA A 321 -0.44 -39.58 -3.43
CA ALA A 321 0.47 -39.95 -4.51
C ALA A 321 -0.34 -40.50 -5.71
N GLY A 322 -0.03 -40.00 -6.91
CA GLY A 322 -0.77 -40.29 -8.14
C GLY A 322 -1.86 -39.29 -8.48
N ASP A 323 -2.27 -38.41 -7.54
CA ASP A 323 -3.25 -37.37 -7.81
C ASP A 323 -2.69 -36.30 -8.77
N SER A 324 -3.60 -35.66 -9.50
CA SER A 324 -3.31 -34.49 -10.33
C SER A 324 -4.23 -33.34 -9.93
N PHE A 325 -3.70 -32.13 -9.87
CA PHE A 325 -4.45 -30.91 -9.58
C PHE A 325 -4.24 -29.88 -10.68
N ASP A 326 -5.34 -29.32 -11.20
CA ASP A 326 -5.31 -28.23 -12.17
C ASP A 326 -5.06 -26.90 -11.44
N ALA A 327 -3.80 -26.49 -11.38
CA ALA A 327 -3.40 -25.21 -10.82
C ALA A 327 -3.59 -24.08 -11.83
N HIS A 328 -4.09 -22.95 -11.35
CA HIS A 328 -4.29 -21.74 -12.12
C HIS A 328 -3.72 -20.55 -11.37
N ALA A 329 -3.03 -19.68 -12.10
CA ALA A 329 -2.54 -18.41 -11.62
C ALA A 329 -3.22 -17.28 -12.39
N MET A 330 -3.50 -16.18 -11.69
CA MET A 330 -4.19 -15.01 -12.24
C MET A 330 -3.45 -13.75 -11.81
N ARG A 331 -3.17 -12.85 -12.75
CA ARG A 331 -2.65 -11.53 -12.41
C ARG A 331 -3.75 -10.71 -11.73
N SER A 332 -3.45 -10.15 -10.56
CA SER A 332 -4.33 -9.18 -9.88
C SER A 332 -4.23 -7.84 -10.59
N TRP A 333 -5.38 -7.28 -10.99
CA TRP A 333 -5.56 -6.47 -12.22
C TRP A 333 -5.28 -7.29 -13.48
N GLU A 334 -6.30 -7.70 -14.23
CA GLU A 334 -6.04 -8.34 -15.53
C GLU A 334 -5.70 -7.31 -16.61
N ILE A 335 -4.94 -7.72 -17.63
CA ILE A 335 -4.59 -6.87 -18.78
C ILE A 335 -5.81 -6.81 -19.71
N VAL A 336 -6.74 -5.92 -19.39
CA VAL A 336 -8.04 -5.82 -20.06
C VAL A 336 -8.02 -4.94 -21.31
N ASP A 337 -8.85 -5.27 -22.29
CA ASP A 337 -9.08 -4.43 -23.46
C ASP A 337 -9.89 -3.15 -23.11
N GLY A 338 -10.79 -3.25 -22.13
CA GLY A 338 -11.67 -2.20 -21.63
C GLY A 338 -12.05 -2.40 -20.16
N ILE A 339 -12.31 -1.29 -19.43
CA ILE A 339 -12.71 -1.34 -18.00
C ILE A 339 -13.99 -2.17 -17.77
N THR A 340 -14.94 -2.15 -18.70
CA THR A 340 -16.22 -2.86 -18.60
C THR A 340 -16.27 -4.19 -19.37
N SER A 341 -15.37 -4.38 -20.33
CA SER A 341 -15.40 -5.48 -21.31
C SER A 341 -15.09 -6.85 -20.68
N ASN A 342 -14.37 -6.88 -19.55
CA ASN A 342 -13.89 -8.09 -18.87
C ASN A 342 -13.03 -9.01 -19.74
N TYR A 343 -12.77 -8.69 -21.00
CA TYR A 343 -11.85 -9.43 -21.85
C TYR A 343 -10.41 -9.05 -21.49
N PHE A 344 -9.52 -10.06 -21.42
CA PHE A 344 -8.16 -9.88 -20.94
C PHE A 344 -7.19 -10.91 -21.49
N ILE A 345 -5.90 -10.59 -21.37
CA ILE A 345 -4.75 -11.46 -21.64
C ILE A 345 -3.95 -11.62 -20.33
N GLU A 346 -3.47 -12.83 -20.06
CA GLU A 346 -2.61 -13.12 -18.91
C GLU A 346 -1.12 -13.02 -19.27
N PRO A 347 -0.22 -12.71 -18.31
CA PRO A 347 1.22 -12.80 -18.52
C PRO A 347 1.68 -14.28 -18.59
N ASP A 348 2.98 -14.49 -18.80
CA ASP A 348 3.56 -15.83 -18.68
C ASP A 348 3.90 -16.11 -17.21
N PHE A 349 3.18 -17.05 -16.61
CA PHE A 349 3.45 -17.50 -15.24
C PHE A 349 4.66 -18.44 -15.19
N HIS A 350 5.29 -18.60 -14.03
CA HIS A 350 6.45 -19.48 -13.80
C HIS A 350 6.34 -20.14 -12.44
N TYR A 351 6.60 -21.46 -12.40
CA TYR A 351 6.47 -22.28 -11.20
C TYR A 351 7.86 -22.77 -10.78
N THR A 352 8.19 -22.58 -9.51
CA THR A 352 9.38 -23.14 -8.87
C THR A 352 8.94 -24.05 -7.73
N VAL A 353 9.46 -25.27 -7.69
CA VAL A 353 9.17 -26.23 -6.60
C VAL A 353 10.40 -26.34 -5.72
N LEU A 354 10.22 -26.10 -4.42
CA LEU A 354 11.23 -26.22 -3.38
C LEU A 354 10.85 -27.33 -2.39
N ASN A 355 11.85 -27.93 -1.74
CA ASN A 355 11.62 -28.72 -0.53
C ASN A 355 11.51 -27.83 0.73
N GLU A 356 11.29 -28.43 1.89
CA GLU A 356 11.17 -27.70 3.17
C GLU A 356 12.45 -26.97 3.61
N ASP A 357 13.60 -27.27 3.01
CA ASP A 357 14.87 -26.56 3.22
C ASP A 357 15.05 -25.36 2.27
N GLY A 358 14.07 -25.11 1.38
CA GLY A 358 14.11 -24.01 0.41
C GLY A 358 14.97 -24.30 -0.83
N THR A 359 15.37 -25.56 -1.05
CA THR A 359 16.15 -25.95 -2.24
C THR A 359 15.25 -26.49 -3.35
N PRO A 360 15.53 -26.21 -4.63
CA PRO A 360 14.73 -26.73 -5.74
C PRO A 360 14.64 -28.26 -5.75
N ASP A 361 13.43 -28.81 -5.65
CA ASP A 361 13.18 -30.24 -5.65
C ASP A 361 11.85 -30.58 -6.34
N ASN A 362 11.90 -31.46 -7.34
CA ASN A 362 10.72 -31.97 -8.06
C ASN A 362 10.48 -33.47 -7.77
N SER A 363 11.00 -33.97 -6.64
CA SER A 363 10.87 -35.38 -6.28
C SER A 363 9.50 -35.72 -5.70
N VAL A 364 8.87 -34.81 -4.96
CA VAL A 364 7.53 -34.98 -4.34
C VAL A 364 6.41 -34.69 -5.34
N ILE A 365 6.54 -33.60 -6.10
CA ILE A 365 5.59 -33.20 -7.15
C ILE A 365 6.32 -32.85 -8.45
N ALA A 366 5.62 -32.89 -9.58
CA ALA A 366 6.03 -32.24 -10.82
C ALA A 366 4.98 -31.24 -11.28
N ILE A 367 5.42 -30.20 -11.97
CA ILE A 367 4.57 -29.24 -12.65
C ILE A 367 4.66 -29.50 -14.15
N ASP A 368 3.51 -29.71 -14.79
CA ASP A 368 3.39 -29.85 -16.25
C ASP A 368 2.54 -28.72 -16.82
N ARG A 369 2.99 -28.09 -17.92
CA ARG A 369 2.33 -26.91 -18.47
C ARG A 369 2.57 -26.76 -19.96
N GLU A 370 1.53 -26.34 -20.68
CA GLU A 370 1.64 -25.92 -22.07
C GLU A 370 2.17 -24.48 -22.22
N PRO A 371 3.07 -24.19 -23.18
CA PRO A 371 3.48 -22.82 -23.47
C PRO A 371 2.30 -21.88 -23.72
N GLY A 372 2.31 -20.72 -23.07
CA GLY A 372 1.25 -19.71 -23.20
C GLY A 372 -0.04 -19.99 -22.41
N SER A 373 -0.12 -21.13 -21.71
CA SER A 373 -1.24 -21.45 -20.81
C SER A 373 -1.05 -20.81 -19.44
N ALA A 374 -2.16 -20.34 -18.87
CA ALA A 374 -2.22 -19.90 -17.47
C ALA A 374 -2.52 -21.06 -16.49
N TRP A 375 -2.72 -22.27 -17.01
CA TRP A 375 -2.96 -23.49 -16.26
C TRP A 375 -1.71 -24.36 -16.18
N ALA A 376 -1.55 -25.07 -15.07
CA ALA A 376 -0.53 -26.09 -14.89
C ALA A 376 -1.15 -27.31 -14.20
N ALA A 377 -0.63 -28.51 -14.50
CA ALA A 377 -0.99 -29.72 -13.77
C ALA A 377 0.08 -30.01 -12.72
N ILE A 378 -0.31 -29.95 -11.44
CA ILE A 378 0.50 -30.44 -10.33
C ILE A 378 0.30 -31.95 -10.24
N LYS A 379 1.35 -32.73 -10.47
CA LYS A 379 1.34 -34.19 -10.42
C LYS A 379 2.02 -34.68 -9.14
N ALA A 380 1.26 -35.26 -8.23
CA ALA A 380 1.78 -35.82 -6.99
C ALA A 380 2.50 -37.16 -7.25
N LYS A 381 3.79 -37.26 -6.88
CA LYS A 381 4.63 -38.42 -7.19
C LYS A 381 4.78 -39.39 -6.04
N LYS A 382 5.15 -38.88 -4.86
CA LYS A 382 5.42 -39.67 -3.65
C LYS A 382 5.11 -38.83 -2.42
N ASP A 383 4.98 -39.51 -1.29
CA ASP A 383 4.77 -38.86 0.00
C ASP A 383 5.87 -37.84 0.31
N GLY A 384 5.47 -36.69 0.86
CA GLY A 384 6.36 -35.60 1.23
C GLY A 384 5.69 -34.23 1.14
N THR A 385 6.48 -33.19 1.37
CA THR A 385 6.04 -31.80 1.32
C THR A 385 6.86 -31.04 0.28
N ALA A 386 6.19 -30.18 -0.48
CA ALA A 386 6.81 -29.25 -1.42
C ALA A 386 6.26 -27.84 -1.21
N ILE A 387 7.10 -26.83 -1.38
CA ILE A 387 6.71 -25.43 -1.46
C ILE A 387 6.68 -25.04 -2.93
N VAL A 388 5.60 -24.44 -3.39
CA VAL A 388 5.46 -23.99 -4.77
C VAL A 388 5.43 -22.47 -4.80
N LEU A 389 6.30 -21.89 -5.62
CA LEU A 389 6.34 -20.46 -5.89
C LEU A 389 5.80 -20.18 -7.29
N VAL A 390 4.95 -19.15 -7.41
CA VAL A 390 4.40 -18.73 -8.69
C VAL A 390 4.61 -17.23 -8.89
N GLY A 391 5.36 -16.90 -9.94
CA GLY A 391 5.56 -15.53 -10.41
C GLY A 391 5.14 -15.38 -11.87
N TYR A 392 5.24 -14.18 -12.42
CA TYR A 392 5.02 -13.93 -13.85
C TYR A 392 5.99 -12.90 -14.41
N ASP A 393 6.24 -13.00 -15.72
CA ASP A 393 7.11 -12.07 -16.45
C ASP A 393 6.36 -10.83 -16.93
N ALA A 394 7.13 -9.79 -17.26
CA ALA A 394 6.65 -8.63 -18.00
C ALA A 394 6.12 -9.05 -19.37
N ILE A 395 5.14 -8.30 -19.88
CA ILE A 395 4.48 -8.59 -21.16
C ILE A 395 4.15 -7.29 -21.90
N SER A 396 4.34 -7.33 -23.22
CA SER A 396 3.84 -6.32 -24.15
C SER A 396 2.49 -6.78 -24.70
N ALA A 397 1.43 -6.02 -24.43
CA ALA A 397 0.07 -6.34 -24.84
C ALA A 397 -0.55 -5.19 -25.64
N CYS A 398 -1.28 -5.49 -26.71
CA CYS A 398 -2.00 -4.47 -27.49
C CYS A 398 -3.32 -4.99 -28.06
N GLN A 399 -4.10 -4.08 -28.62
CA GLN A 399 -5.30 -4.42 -29.38
C GLN A 399 -5.27 -3.73 -30.75
N TYR A 400 -5.91 -4.33 -31.75
CA TYR A 400 -6.06 -3.75 -33.07
C TYR A 400 -7.54 -3.50 -33.34
N ASN A 401 -7.87 -2.28 -33.78
CA ASN A 401 -9.25 -1.96 -34.15
C ASN A 401 -9.63 -2.58 -35.51
N ASN A 402 -10.89 -2.41 -35.93
CA ASN A 402 -11.41 -2.98 -37.18
C ASN A 402 -10.77 -2.41 -38.47
N ASN A 403 -9.92 -1.39 -38.36
CA ASN A 403 -9.13 -0.82 -39.45
C ASN A 403 -7.67 -1.30 -39.44
N GLY A 404 -7.30 -2.22 -38.53
CA GLY A 404 -5.94 -2.73 -38.41
C GLY A 404 -4.98 -1.80 -37.67
N GLU A 405 -5.48 -0.74 -37.02
CA GLU A 405 -4.65 0.20 -36.26
C GLU A 405 -4.36 -0.34 -34.86
N LYS A 406 -3.08 -0.33 -34.47
CA LYS A 406 -2.64 -0.71 -33.12
C LYS A 406 -3.08 0.33 -32.08
N LYS A 407 -3.59 -0.14 -30.96
CA LYS A 407 -3.96 0.61 -29.76
C LYS A 407 -3.42 -0.11 -28.53
N ASP A 408 -3.21 0.64 -27.45
CA ASP A 408 -2.86 0.05 -26.17
C ASP A 408 -4.04 -0.72 -25.56
N MET A 409 -3.71 -1.69 -24.71
CA MET A 409 -4.69 -2.22 -23.77
C MET A 409 -5.13 -1.11 -22.79
N THR A 410 -6.22 -1.33 -22.07
CA THR A 410 -6.59 -0.39 -21.01
C THR A 410 -5.52 -0.42 -19.93
N GLY A 411 -4.90 0.73 -19.64
CA GLY A 411 -3.72 0.81 -18.78
C GLY A 411 -2.39 0.73 -19.54
N GLY A 412 -2.36 0.80 -20.87
CA GLY A 412 -1.10 0.86 -21.63
C GLY A 412 -0.62 -0.49 -22.16
N SER A 413 0.51 -0.49 -22.86
CA SER A 413 1.01 -1.66 -23.60
C SER A 413 2.10 -2.46 -22.92
N LEU A 414 2.92 -1.87 -22.04
CA LEU A 414 3.92 -2.63 -21.26
C LEU A 414 3.43 -2.83 -19.84
N TRP A 415 3.43 -4.09 -19.39
CA TRP A 415 3.06 -4.49 -18.04
C TRP A 415 4.24 -5.20 -17.38
N GLY A 416 4.65 -4.73 -16.21
CA GLY A 416 5.81 -5.28 -15.49
C GLY A 416 5.60 -6.70 -14.96
N ALA A 417 6.71 -7.35 -14.64
CA ALA A 417 6.77 -8.63 -13.93
C ALA A 417 6.19 -8.51 -12.51
N ILE A 418 5.92 -9.66 -11.89
CA ILE A 418 5.48 -9.74 -10.49
C ILE A 418 6.47 -9.00 -9.58
N TRP A 419 5.97 -8.31 -8.55
CA TRP A 419 6.86 -7.82 -7.49
C TRP A 419 7.35 -9.03 -6.66
N PRO A 420 8.66 -9.16 -6.41
CA PRO A 420 9.21 -10.28 -5.65
C PRO A 420 8.43 -10.64 -4.39
N GLU A 421 8.08 -9.65 -3.57
CA GLU A 421 7.34 -9.83 -2.32
C GLU A 421 5.87 -10.28 -2.49
N ASN A 422 5.32 -10.15 -3.71
CA ASN A 422 3.98 -10.62 -4.07
C ASN A 422 4.00 -11.99 -4.75
N THR A 423 5.16 -12.60 -4.99
CA THR A 423 5.25 -13.96 -5.56
C THR A 423 4.38 -14.90 -4.75
N ALA A 424 3.44 -15.60 -5.42
CA ALA A 424 2.59 -16.56 -4.74
C ALA A 424 3.44 -17.67 -4.14
N ALA A 425 3.09 -18.08 -2.92
CA ALA A 425 3.69 -19.22 -2.24
C ALA A 425 2.56 -20.06 -1.65
N TYR A 426 2.66 -21.38 -1.80
CA TYR A 426 1.76 -22.33 -1.14
C TYR A 426 2.48 -23.66 -0.93
N VAL A 427 1.96 -24.46 0.00
CA VAL A 427 2.52 -25.76 0.36
C VAL A 427 1.66 -26.87 -0.25
N VAL A 428 2.31 -27.87 -0.84
CA VAL A 428 1.68 -29.11 -1.29
C VAL A 428 2.17 -30.26 -0.41
N THR A 429 1.25 -30.89 0.32
CA THR A 429 1.54 -32.10 1.11
C THR A 429 0.95 -33.32 0.40
N VAL A 430 1.81 -34.27 0.04
CA VAL A 430 1.44 -35.55 -0.58
C VAL A 430 1.49 -36.65 0.47
N GLY A 431 0.41 -37.40 0.63
CA GLY A 431 0.35 -38.55 1.56
C GLY A 431 0.50 -38.18 3.05
N GLY A 432 0.25 -36.91 3.39
CA GLY A 432 0.36 -36.43 4.77
C GLY A 432 -0.74 -36.99 5.68
N LYS A 433 -0.40 -37.18 6.96
CA LYS A 433 -1.38 -37.55 7.99
C LYS A 433 -2.39 -36.41 8.21
N GLU A 434 -3.59 -36.77 8.62
CA GLU A 434 -4.54 -35.83 9.22
C GLU A 434 -3.92 -35.20 10.47
N SER A 435 -3.94 -33.87 10.55
CA SER A 435 -3.29 -33.11 11.63
C SER A 435 -4.14 -33.05 12.89
N GLY A 436 -5.47 -32.88 12.73
CA GLY A 436 -6.37 -32.51 13.83
C GLY A 436 -6.06 -31.13 14.42
N ILE A 437 -5.27 -30.30 13.72
CA ILE A 437 -4.87 -28.97 14.17
C ILE A 437 -6.01 -27.98 13.88
N THR A 438 -6.33 -27.15 14.86
CA THR A 438 -7.15 -25.95 14.67
C THR A 438 -6.23 -24.73 14.78
N PRO A 439 -5.89 -24.04 13.67
CA PRO A 439 -4.94 -22.93 13.72
C PRO A 439 -5.39 -21.75 14.59
N ASN A 440 -6.71 -21.46 14.65
CA ASN A 440 -7.27 -20.29 15.32
C ASN A 440 -6.59 -18.97 14.92
N MET A 441 -6.26 -18.84 13.64
CA MET A 441 -5.71 -17.62 13.04
C MET A 441 -6.83 -16.82 12.40
N THR A 442 -7.18 -15.70 13.02
CA THR A 442 -8.24 -14.79 12.54
C THR A 442 -7.74 -13.38 12.29
N VAL A 443 -8.48 -12.63 11.48
CA VAL A 443 -8.28 -11.19 11.22
C VAL A 443 -9.65 -10.54 11.04
N ASN A 444 -9.83 -9.35 11.61
CA ASN A 444 -11.13 -8.65 11.63
C ASN A 444 -12.27 -9.48 12.26
N ALA A 445 -12.00 -10.18 13.36
CA ALA A 445 -12.92 -11.12 13.99
C ALA A 445 -14.31 -10.49 14.29
N GLY A 446 -15.37 -11.24 13.99
CA GLY A 446 -16.77 -10.84 14.12
C GLY A 446 -17.31 -9.98 12.99
N ARG A 447 -16.51 -9.66 11.97
CA ARG A 447 -16.88 -8.68 10.92
C ARG A 447 -17.08 -9.31 9.55
N ASN A 448 -16.58 -10.53 9.34
CA ASN A 448 -16.70 -11.23 8.07
C ASN A 448 -17.56 -12.49 8.22
N THR A 449 -18.35 -12.78 7.19
CA THR A 449 -19.20 -13.97 7.10
C THR A 449 -18.87 -14.76 5.83
N ALA A 450 -19.10 -16.08 5.86
CA ALA A 450 -18.75 -16.99 4.77
C ALA A 450 -19.44 -16.66 3.43
N ASP A 451 -20.61 -16.02 3.47
CA ASP A 451 -21.36 -15.55 2.29
C ASP A 451 -20.75 -14.31 1.63
N LYS A 452 -19.73 -13.67 2.24
CA LYS A 452 -19.04 -12.48 1.71
C LYS A 452 -17.54 -12.69 1.56
N LYS A 453 -16.91 -13.41 2.48
CA LYS A 453 -15.52 -13.87 2.40
C LYS A 453 -15.55 -15.34 2.73
N LEU A 454 -15.15 -16.22 1.80
CA LEU A 454 -15.27 -17.67 2.02
C LEU A 454 -14.51 -18.14 3.27
N ALA A 455 -13.40 -17.50 3.62
CA ALA A 455 -12.64 -17.78 4.85
C ALA A 455 -13.32 -17.24 6.14
N GLY A 456 -14.36 -16.42 6.02
CA GLY A 456 -14.95 -15.70 7.14
C GLY A 456 -13.91 -14.82 7.83
N ASP A 457 -13.81 -14.93 9.16
CA ASP A 457 -12.80 -14.24 9.94
C ASP A 457 -11.42 -14.91 9.90
N ASN A 458 -11.29 -16.12 9.33
CA ASN A 458 -9.99 -16.77 9.23
C ASN A 458 -9.08 -15.97 8.29
N VAL A 459 -7.78 -16.02 8.58
CA VAL A 459 -6.75 -15.43 7.72
C VAL A 459 -6.77 -16.11 6.36
N ASP A 460 -6.89 -15.31 5.32
CA ASP A 460 -6.81 -15.73 3.93
C ASP A 460 -5.45 -15.32 3.35
N ALA A 461 -4.70 -16.31 2.84
CA ALA A 461 -3.34 -16.19 2.34
C ALA A 461 -3.17 -15.17 1.21
N GLU A 462 -4.25 -14.86 0.49
CA GLU A 462 -4.23 -13.99 -0.69
C GLU A 462 -4.97 -12.68 -0.43
N LEU A 463 -5.91 -12.65 0.51
CA LEU A 463 -6.79 -11.50 0.74
C LEU A 463 -6.45 -10.70 1.99
N ASP A 464 -5.62 -11.22 2.90
CA ASP A 464 -5.23 -10.52 4.13
C ASP A 464 -3.74 -10.19 4.16
N VAL A 465 -3.45 -8.89 4.19
CA VAL A 465 -2.10 -8.34 4.36
C VAL A 465 -1.99 -7.70 5.74
N PHE A 466 -0.93 -8.01 6.47
CA PHE A 466 -0.62 -7.44 7.77
C PHE A 466 0.37 -6.29 7.59
N TYR A 467 -0.15 -5.06 7.65
CA TYR A 467 0.67 -3.86 7.51
C TYR A 467 1.28 -3.45 8.84
N TYR A 468 2.59 -3.16 8.83
CA TYR A 468 3.33 -2.65 9.98
C TYR A 468 3.97 -1.30 9.66
N ALA A 469 4.13 -0.46 10.66
CA ALA A 469 4.66 0.89 10.49
C ALA A 469 6.11 0.87 9.99
N LYS A 470 6.43 1.77 9.06
CA LYS A 470 7.79 1.97 8.56
C LYS A 470 8.78 2.22 9.69
N GLY A 471 9.93 1.55 9.63
CA GLY A 471 10.97 1.61 10.66
C GLY A 471 10.81 0.61 11.81
N THR A 472 9.81 -0.28 11.75
CA THR A 472 9.66 -1.40 12.70
C THR A 472 10.12 -2.74 12.08
N ASP A 473 10.49 -3.70 12.93
CA ASP A 473 11.02 -5.01 12.49
C ASP A 473 10.00 -5.89 11.74
N GLY A 474 8.70 -5.60 11.89
CA GLY A 474 7.62 -6.37 11.30
C GLY A 474 6.32 -6.28 12.09
N TYR A 475 5.36 -7.13 11.72
CA TYR A 475 4.06 -7.23 12.40
C TYR A 475 4.06 -8.39 13.40
N ALA A 476 3.88 -8.11 14.68
CA ALA A 476 3.74 -9.15 15.71
C ALA A 476 2.29 -9.71 15.73
N TYR A 477 2.12 -10.94 15.24
CA TYR A 477 0.82 -11.62 15.19
C TYR A 477 0.71 -12.69 16.27
N THR A 478 -0.33 -12.63 17.10
CA THR A 478 -0.55 -13.60 18.19
C THR A 478 -1.81 -14.43 17.95
N PHE A 479 -1.70 -15.76 18.11
CA PHE A 479 -2.81 -16.70 17.95
C PHE A 479 -2.65 -17.89 18.91
N LYS A 480 -3.76 -18.59 19.18
CA LYS A 480 -3.78 -19.73 20.12
C LYS A 480 -4.30 -20.99 19.44
N PRO A 481 -3.41 -21.79 18.82
CA PRO A 481 -3.81 -22.98 18.10
C PRO A 481 -4.15 -24.15 19.03
N GLU A 482 -4.91 -25.12 18.52
CA GLU A 482 -5.19 -26.40 19.18
C GLU A 482 -4.46 -27.54 18.46
N GLY A 483 -3.98 -28.53 19.22
CA GLY A 483 -3.29 -29.70 18.67
C GLY A 483 -1.85 -29.44 18.17
N VAL A 484 -1.28 -28.27 18.47
CA VAL A 484 0.06 -27.86 17.99
C VAL A 484 1.10 -28.01 19.09
N GLN A 485 2.21 -28.67 18.74
CA GLN A 485 3.39 -28.81 19.59
C GLN A 485 4.44 -27.74 19.29
N THR A 486 4.71 -27.50 18.01
CA THR A 486 5.71 -26.52 17.54
C THR A 486 5.15 -25.64 16.43
N VAL A 487 5.63 -24.39 16.41
CA VAL A 487 5.39 -23.42 15.35
C VAL A 487 6.75 -23.01 14.79
N THR A 488 6.88 -23.04 13.48
CA THR A 488 8.07 -22.54 12.77
C THR A 488 7.64 -21.72 11.56
N VAL A 489 8.52 -20.83 11.10
CA VAL A 489 8.25 -19.92 9.99
C VAL A 489 9.36 -20.07 8.95
N ALA A 490 8.97 -20.15 7.68
CA ALA A 490 9.86 -19.93 6.55
C ALA A 490 9.63 -18.51 6.03
N TYR A 491 10.65 -17.66 6.19
CA TYR A 491 10.63 -16.29 5.68
C TYR A 491 11.06 -16.24 4.22
N PRO A 492 10.46 -15.34 3.41
CA PRO A 492 10.88 -15.16 2.03
C PRO A 492 12.24 -14.45 1.97
N GLU A 493 13.10 -14.92 1.08
CA GLU A 493 14.29 -14.20 0.66
C GLU A 493 14.00 -13.48 -0.65
N LEU A 494 14.06 -12.16 -0.60
CA LEU A 494 13.69 -11.29 -1.70
C LEU A 494 14.93 -10.71 -2.37
N SER A 495 15.01 -10.87 -3.68
CA SER A 495 15.94 -10.13 -4.54
C SER A 495 15.22 -8.98 -5.25
N SER A 496 15.91 -8.27 -6.13
CA SER A 496 15.27 -7.25 -6.98
C SER A 496 14.22 -7.81 -7.95
N ALA A 497 14.22 -9.12 -8.23
CA ALA A 497 13.37 -9.73 -9.27
C ALA A 497 12.76 -11.10 -8.91
N THR A 498 13.10 -11.70 -7.76
CA THR A 498 12.66 -13.05 -7.38
C THR A 498 12.45 -13.20 -5.87
N ALA A 499 11.59 -14.14 -5.48
CA ALA A 499 11.49 -14.64 -4.11
C ALA A 499 11.94 -16.11 -4.03
N THR A 500 12.53 -16.50 -2.89
CA THR A 500 12.83 -17.90 -2.52
C THR A 500 12.70 -18.07 -1.00
N TYR A 501 13.05 -19.23 -0.45
CA TYR A 501 13.06 -19.52 0.99
C TYR A 501 14.35 -20.23 1.38
N LYS A 502 14.71 -20.20 2.67
CA LYS A 502 15.83 -20.95 3.27
C LYS A 502 15.38 -22.06 4.25
N GLY A 503 14.09 -22.37 4.22
CA GLY A 503 13.46 -23.37 5.07
C GLY A 503 12.86 -22.82 6.37
N PHE A 504 12.33 -23.72 7.18
CA PHE A 504 11.59 -23.40 8.40
C PHE A 504 12.51 -23.27 9.62
N SER A 505 12.27 -22.24 10.45
CA SER A 505 12.99 -22.06 11.72
C SER A 505 12.08 -21.51 12.83
N ALA A 506 12.58 -21.48 14.05
CA ALA A 506 11.91 -20.82 15.18
C ALA A 506 12.21 -19.31 15.27
N GLU A 507 12.93 -18.74 14.31
CA GLU A 507 13.20 -17.30 14.27
C GLU A 507 11.87 -16.52 14.25
N GLY A 508 11.78 -15.46 15.06
CA GLY A 508 10.57 -14.65 15.16
C GLY A 508 9.38 -15.35 15.81
N VAL A 509 9.53 -16.57 16.34
CA VAL A 509 8.47 -17.30 17.04
C VAL A 509 8.69 -17.27 18.54
N LYS A 510 7.66 -16.84 19.29
CA LYS A 510 7.62 -16.87 20.75
C LYS A 510 6.41 -17.67 21.22
N LYS A 511 6.64 -18.71 22.03
CA LYS A 511 5.56 -19.40 22.76
C LYS A 511 5.30 -18.68 24.07
N ASN A 512 4.05 -18.31 24.33
CA ASN A 512 3.63 -17.62 25.54
C ASN A 512 3.15 -18.60 26.62
N GLU A 513 3.10 -18.14 27.87
CA GLU A 513 2.74 -18.96 29.04
C GLU A 513 1.32 -19.52 28.96
N ASP A 514 0.40 -18.79 28.32
CA ASP A 514 -1.00 -19.20 28.16
C ASP A 514 -1.22 -20.23 27.04
N GLY A 515 -0.15 -20.66 26.37
CA GLY A 515 -0.17 -21.60 25.25
C GLY A 515 -0.38 -20.95 23.88
N SER A 516 -0.54 -19.62 23.81
CA SER A 516 -0.52 -18.90 22.53
C SER A 516 0.88 -18.80 21.93
N PHE A 517 0.96 -18.49 20.64
CA PHE A 517 2.21 -18.18 19.94
C PHE A 517 2.13 -16.78 19.35
N THR A 518 3.21 -16.03 19.49
CA THR A 518 3.44 -14.77 18.77
C THR A 518 4.48 -15.01 17.68
N ILE A 519 4.17 -14.65 16.45
CA ILE A 519 5.07 -14.71 15.30
C ILE A 519 5.33 -13.29 14.77
N LEU A 520 6.57 -12.99 14.43
CA LEU A 520 6.94 -11.75 13.76
C LEU A 520 6.84 -11.94 12.25
N LEU A 521 5.85 -11.32 11.61
CA LEU A 521 5.68 -11.32 10.16
C LEU A 521 6.56 -10.21 9.54
N LYS A 522 7.37 -10.56 8.54
CA LYS A 522 8.31 -9.65 7.87
C LYS A 522 7.82 -9.30 6.47
N HIS A 523 8.50 -8.36 5.80
CA HIS A 523 8.15 -7.96 4.44
C HIS A 523 8.07 -9.16 3.47
N GLY A 524 6.89 -9.37 2.86
CA GLY A 524 6.62 -10.44 1.90
C GLY A 524 5.66 -11.51 2.41
N ARG A 525 5.56 -12.62 1.65
CA ARG A 525 4.74 -13.78 1.99
C ARG A 525 5.59 -14.79 2.77
N GLN A 526 5.23 -15.09 4.02
CA GLN A 526 5.87 -16.14 4.82
C GLN A 526 4.96 -17.34 4.98
N ILE A 527 5.57 -18.50 5.25
CA ILE A 527 4.86 -19.77 5.46
C ILE A 527 5.01 -20.18 6.92
N VAL A 528 3.89 -20.24 7.64
CA VAL A 528 3.82 -20.71 9.02
C VAL A 528 3.52 -22.20 9.02
N LYS A 529 4.38 -23.01 9.61
CA LYS A 529 4.20 -24.45 9.82
C LYS A 529 3.74 -24.70 11.25
N LEU A 530 2.57 -25.32 11.39
CA LEU A 530 1.98 -25.79 12.63
C LEU A 530 2.16 -27.29 12.69
N GLU A 531 2.96 -27.81 13.62
CA GLU A 531 3.25 -29.24 13.70
C GLU A 531 2.72 -29.83 15.01
N ALA A 532 2.00 -30.94 14.88
CA ALA A 532 1.45 -31.73 15.98
C ALA A 532 2.50 -32.73 16.52
N GLU A 533 2.26 -33.25 17.72
CA GLU A 533 3.17 -34.21 18.38
C GLU A 533 3.40 -35.49 17.55
N ASN A 534 2.44 -35.90 16.72
CA ASN A 534 2.54 -37.08 15.86
C ASN A 534 3.32 -36.85 14.54
N GLY A 535 3.87 -35.64 14.36
CA GLY A 535 4.60 -35.18 13.18
C GLY A 535 3.72 -34.76 11.99
N ALA A 536 2.39 -34.72 12.15
CA ALA A 536 1.51 -34.13 11.15
C ALA A 536 1.61 -32.59 11.20
N ALA A 537 1.54 -31.94 10.04
CA ALA A 537 1.63 -30.48 9.97
C ALA A 537 0.55 -29.87 9.07
N ASP A 538 0.10 -28.68 9.45
CA ASP A 538 -0.67 -27.75 8.62
C ASP A 538 0.14 -26.49 8.36
N TYR A 539 -0.14 -25.84 7.22
CA TYR A 539 0.58 -24.66 6.79
C TYR A 539 -0.39 -23.49 6.57
N GLN A 540 0.02 -22.30 6.98
CA GLN A 540 -0.67 -21.04 6.69
C GLN A 540 0.31 -20.07 6.04
N VAL A 541 -0.04 -19.57 4.86
CA VAL A 541 0.67 -18.47 4.22
C VAL A 541 0.11 -17.15 4.75
N MET A 542 0.99 -16.24 5.14
CA MET A 542 0.63 -14.92 5.67
C MET A 542 1.50 -13.85 5.02
N THR A 543 0.89 -12.76 4.56
CA THR A 543 1.60 -11.66 3.89
C THR A 543 1.74 -10.47 4.82
N ALA A 544 2.93 -9.89 4.95
CA ALA A 544 3.11 -8.63 5.67
C ALA A 544 3.86 -7.61 4.83
N LYS A 545 3.52 -6.32 5.02
CA LYS A 545 4.11 -5.21 4.26
C LYS A 545 4.34 -4.00 5.15
N GLU A 546 5.40 -3.27 4.86
CA GLU A 546 5.66 -1.99 5.49
C GLU A 546 4.68 -0.93 4.94
N VAL A 547 4.16 -0.09 5.83
CA VAL A 547 3.37 1.08 5.47
C VAL A 547 3.92 2.33 6.17
N ALA A 548 4.07 3.41 5.41
CA ALA A 548 4.40 4.72 5.96
C ALA A 548 3.15 5.61 6.00
N TYR A 549 3.07 6.51 6.96
CA TYR A 549 2.00 7.50 7.02
C TYR A 549 2.56 8.86 7.45
N THR A 550 1.86 9.92 7.07
CA THR A 550 2.12 11.28 7.53
C THR A 550 0.88 11.83 8.21
N LEU A 551 1.08 12.59 9.28
CA LEU A 551 0.03 13.35 9.96
C LEU A 551 0.12 14.81 9.51
N THR A 552 -1.00 15.42 9.13
CA THR A 552 -1.04 16.83 8.73
C THR A 552 -2.22 17.51 9.40
N ASN A 553 -1.98 18.67 9.99
CA ASN A 553 -3.04 19.50 10.56
C ASN A 553 -3.82 20.17 9.41
N ALA A 554 -4.95 19.59 9.01
CA ALA A 554 -5.79 20.10 7.94
C ALA A 554 -6.54 21.38 8.32
N THR A 555 -6.65 21.70 9.62
CA THR A 555 -7.16 22.99 10.10
C THR A 555 -6.10 24.09 9.97
N ASN A 556 -4.86 23.80 10.36
CA ASN A 556 -3.72 24.71 10.29
C ASN A 556 -2.48 24.02 9.68
N PRO A 557 -2.37 23.97 8.33
CA PRO A 557 -1.33 23.17 7.64
C PRO A 557 0.11 23.59 7.89
N GLU A 558 0.34 24.82 8.34
CA GLU A 558 1.67 25.35 8.67
C GLU A 558 2.11 24.98 10.11
N SER A 559 1.20 24.41 10.92
CA SER A 559 1.49 24.01 12.30
C SER A 559 2.08 22.61 12.35
N GLU A 560 3.22 22.48 13.01
CA GLU A 560 3.84 21.19 13.33
C GLU A 560 3.22 20.52 14.57
N THR A 561 2.38 21.25 15.30
CA THR A 561 1.64 20.76 16.47
C THR A 561 0.14 20.72 16.20
N PHE A 562 -0.56 19.93 17.02
CA PHE A 562 -2.00 19.76 17.04
C PHE A 562 -2.61 20.40 18.28
N SER A 563 -3.78 21.00 18.12
CA SER A 563 -4.61 21.56 19.19
C SER A 563 -5.99 20.90 19.24
N ALA A 564 -6.71 21.09 20.36
CA ALA A 564 -8.08 20.63 20.51
C ALA A 564 -8.99 21.13 19.36
N GLY A 565 -9.79 20.24 18.80
CA GLY A 565 -10.68 20.56 17.67
C GLY A 565 -10.00 20.63 16.29
N ASP A 566 -8.68 20.44 16.19
CA ASP A 566 -8.02 20.38 14.89
C ASP A 566 -8.46 19.16 14.09
N LYS A 567 -8.59 19.34 12.78
CA LYS A 567 -8.77 18.24 11.85
C LYS A 567 -7.38 17.74 11.43
N VAL A 568 -7.12 16.46 11.66
CA VAL A 568 -5.87 15.80 11.30
C VAL A 568 -6.13 14.83 10.15
N ASP A 569 -5.37 15.00 9.07
CA ASP A 569 -5.33 14.06 7.95
C ASP A 569 -4.20 13.05 8.18
N ILE A 570 -4.55 11.76 8.21
CA ILE A 570 -3.60 10.65 8.22
C ILE A 570 -3.52 10.12 6.80
N ARG A 571 -2.40 10.40 6.13
CA ARG A 571 -2.16 9.99 4.75
C ARG A 571 -1.20 8.81 4.73
N PHE A 572 -1.67 7.67 4.28
CA PHE A 572 -0.82 6.51 4.04
C PHE A 572 -0.07 6.62 2.72
N SER A 573 1.10 6.02 2.69
CA SER A 573 1.93 5.77 1.52
C SER A 573 2.33 4.30 1.54
N THR A 574 2.55 3.70 0.37
CA THR A 574 2.85 2.26 0.19
C THR A 574 1.77 1.29 0.69
N LEU A 575 0.55 1.76 0.95
CA LEU A 575 -0.60 0.92 1.29
C LEU A 575 -1.30 0.42 0.01
N PHE A 576 -1.56 -0.88 -0.02
CA PHE A 576 -2.22 -1.58 -1.12
C PHE A 576 -3.46 -2.30 -0.60
N HIS A 577 -4.35 -2.70 -1.51
CA HIS A 577 -5.35 -3.71 -1.19
C HIS A 577 -5.13 -4.94 -2.08
N PRO A 578 -5.28 -6.15 -1.52
CA PRO A 578 -5.03 -7.39 -2.27
C PRO A 578 -6.17 -7.73 -3.25
N ALA A 579 -7.39 -7.31 -2.93
CA ALA A 579 -8.57 -7.59 -3.74
C ALA A 579 -8.71 -6.59 -4.90
N ASN A 580 -7.88 -6.69 -5.94
CA ASN A 580 -8.05 -5.90 -7.18
C ASN A 580 -9.06 -6.56 -8.13
N LYS A 581 -9.33 -5.91 -9.27
CA LYS A 581 -10.30 -6.40 -10.26
C LYS A 581 -9.95 -7.84 -10.69
N LEU A 582 -10.95 -8.71 -10.66
CA LEU A 582 -10.98 -10.01 -11.37
C LEU A 582 -12.23 -10.08 -12.23
N ALA A 583 -12.04 -10.10 -13.54
CA ALA A 583 -13.06 -10.07 -14.57
C ALA A 583 -14.05 -11.23 -14.41
N GLY A 584 -15.34 -10.91 -14.39
CA GLY A 584 -16.41 -11.89 -14.22
C GLY A 584 -16.60 -12.41 -12.79
N ILE A 585 -15.70 -12.13 -11.84
CA ILE A 585 -15.85 -12.55 -10.45
C ILE A 585 -16.30 -11.38 -9.58
N HIS A 586 -15.53 -10.29 -9.59
CA HIS A 586 -15.79 -9.16 -8.71
C HIS A 586 -15.04 -7.88 -9.13
N ASN A 587 -15.64 -6.73 -8.82
CA ASN A 587 -14.99 -5.43 -8.91
C ASN A 587 -15.24 -4.58 -7.66
N PHE A 588 -14.23 -3.82 -7.23
CA PHE A 588 -14.15 -3.35 -5.85
C PHE A 588 -13.91 -1.86 -5.73
N ARG A 589 -14.42 -1.30 -4.64
CA ARG A 589 -13.96 -0.04 -4.05
C ARG A 589 -13.27 -0.35 -2.73
N ALA A 590 -12.07 0.19 -2.54
CA ALA A 590 -11.33 0.05 -1.30
C ALA A 590 -11.35 1.36 -0.50
N ALA A 591 -11.46 1.24 0.82
CA ALA A 591 -11.40 2.33 1.77
C ALA A 591 -10.64 1.91 3.03
N ILE A 592 -9.90 2.85 3.63
CA ILE A 592 -9.27 2.67 4.95
C ILE A 592 -10.35 2.76 6.03
N ASN A 593 -10.26 1.93 7.07
CA ASN A 593 -11.19 1.93 8.18
C ASN A 593 -10.46 1.64 9.51
N TYR A 594 -10.71 2.44 10.55
CA TYR A 594 -10.30 2.20 11.94
C TYR A 594 -11.54 2.04 12.82
N ASN A 595 -11.55 1.02 13.67
CA ASN A 595 -12.78 0.62 14.39
C ASN A 595 -12.78 1.02 15.86
N LYS A 596 -11.62 1.42 16.36
CA LYS A 596 -11.47 1.85 17.73
C LYS A 596 -10.66 3.14 17.76
N THR A 597 -11.35 4.23 18.09
CA THR A 597 -10.74 5.50 18.48
C THR A 597 -10.80 5.62 20.01
N SER A 598 -10.02 6.52 20.59
CA SER A 598 -10.14 6.89 22.01
C SER A 598 -11.56 7.34 22.41
N GLU A 599 -12.36 7.82 21.45
CA GLU A 599 -13.76 8.22 21.64
C GLU A 599 -14.80 7.11 21.30
N GLY A 600 -14.36 5.93 20.87
CA GLY A 600 -15.26 4.83 20.48
C GLY A 600 -15.99 5.04 19.13
N VAL A 601 -15.48 5.93 18.28
CA VAL A 601 -16.03 6.23 16.94
C VAL A 601 -15.36 5.32 15.90
N VAL A 602 -16.15 4.80 14.95
CA VAL A 602 -15.61 4.12 13.76
C VAL A 602 -15.25 5.16 12.70
N LEU A 603 -13.98 5.15 12.27
CA LEU A 603 -13.44 6.05 11.27
C LEU A 603 -13.33 5.34 9.91
N GLY A 604 -13.79 5.96 8.83
CA GLY A 604 -13.66 5.44 7.47
C GLY A 604 -13.22 6.52 6.50
N SER A 605 -12.42 6.18 5.49
CA SER A 605 -12.04 7.12 4.44
C SER A 605 -13.31 7.61 3.70
N ALA A 606 -13.42 8.92 3.53
CA ALA A 606 -14.52 9.55 2.80
C ALA A 606 -14.44 9.35 1.27
N SER A 607 -13.31 8.86 0.75
CA SER A 607 -13.00 8.82 -0.68
C SER A 607 -12.56 7.43 -1.15
N ALA A 608 -13.42 6.43 -0.95
CA ALA A 608 -13.22 5.09 -1.49
C ALA A 608 -12.97 5.15 -3.01
N ASN A 609 -11.98 4.43 -3.51
CA ASN A 609 -11.66 4.43 -4.93
C ASN A 609 -11.92 3.07 -5.55
N GLN A 610 -12.60 3.08 -6.70
CA GLN A 610 -12.75 1.92 -7.55
C GLN A 610 -11.52 1.86 -8.46
N TYR A 611 -10.73 0.79 -8.38
CA TYR A 611 -9.62 0.43 -9.28
C TYR A 611 -8.21 0.94 -8.95
N ALA A 612 -8.05 2.21 -8.59
CA ALA A 612 -6.75 2.89 -8.52
C ALA A 612 -6.43 3.34 -7.09
N PHE A 613 -6.79 2.55 -6.08
CA PHE A 613 -6.62 2.89 -4.66
C PHE A 613 -5.16 3.21 -4.31
N ALA A 614 -4.20 2.37 -4.72
CA ALA A 614 -2.78 2.56 -4.44
C ALA A 614 -2.21 3.87 -5.01
N SER A 615 -2.72 4.32 -6.16
CA SER A 615 -2.25 5.53 -6.84
C SER A 615 -3.06 6.78 -6.51
N THR A 616 -4.15 6.66 -5.73
CA THR A 616 -5.07 7.76 -5.44
C THR A 616 -4.88 8.26 -4.00
N GLU A 617 -4.19 9.38 -3.85
CA GLU A 617 -3.92 10.02 -2.56
C GLU A 617 -5.16 10.18 -1.68
N LYS A 618 -6.27 10.68 -2.23
CA LYS A 618 -7.51 10.86 -1.44
C LYS A 618 -8.07 9.55 -0.87
N ALA A 619 -7.86 8.43 -1.56
CA ALA A 619 -8.30 7.12 -1.10
C ALA A 619 -7.38 6.55 -0.01
N GLN A 620 -6.13 7.03 0.03
CA GLN A 620 -5.10 6.73 1.01
C GLN A 620 -5.15 7.62 2.25
N THR A 621 -6.09 8.58 2.30
CA THR A 621 -6.24 9.50 3.43
C THR A 621 -7.50 9.17 4.23
N VAL A 622 -7.34 9.18 5.55
CA VAL A 622 -8.43 9.21 6.52
C VAL A 622 -8.25 10.44 7.41
N SER A 623 -9.35 11.09 7.77
CA SER A 623 -9.32 12.32 8.58
C SER A 623 -10.04 12.10 9.89
N LEU A 624 -9.49 12.62 10.98
CA LEU A 624 -10.12 12.67 12.30
C LEU A 624 -10.16 14.13 12.77
N THR A 625 -11.21 14.54 13.49
CA THR A 625 -11.18 15.79 14.25
C THR A 625 -10.83 15.45 15.70
N LEU A 626 -9.81 16.11 16.25
CA LEU A 626 -9.38 15.91 17.63
C LEU A 626 -10.47 16.36 18.61
N PRO A 627 -10.60 15.70 19.77
CA PRO A 627 -11.60 16.07 20.78
C PRO A 627 -11.51 17.55 21.13
N ALA A 628 -12.66 18.20 21.32
CA ALA A 628 -12.70 19.63 21.66
C ALA A 628 -12.14 19.93 23.06
N ASP A 629 -12.02 18.91 23.90
CA ASP A 629 -11.49 18.94 25.26
C ASP A 629 -10.11 18.26 25.39
N TRP A 630 -9.47 17.91 24.27
CA TRP A 630 -8.13 17.31 24.28
C TRP A 630 -7.09 18.30 24.84
N ASP A 631 -6.33 17.89 25.85
CA ASP A 631 -5.39 18.75 26.57
C ASP A 631 -3.94 18.67 26.04
N GLY A 632 -3.71 17.89 25.00
CA GLY A 632 -2.40 17.73 24.36
C GLY A 632 -1.42 16.81 25.09
N LYS A 633 -1.80 16.22 26.23
CA LYS A 633 -0.87 15.39 27.04
C LYS A 633 -0.84 13.92 26.67
N GLU A 634 -1.98 13.35 26.30
CA GLU A 634 -2.08 11.95 25.84
C GLU A 634 -2.35 11.88 24.34
N ASN A 635 -1.64 10.99 23.65
CA ASN A 635 -1.88 10.76 22.23
C ASN A 635 -3.28 10.20 21.99
N VAL A 636 -3.97 10.73 20.98
CA VAL A 636 -5.19 10.15 20.44
C VAL A 636 -4.84 8.91 19.63
N LYS A 637 -5.37 7.75 20.03
CA LYS A 637 -5.04 6.46 19.43
C LYS A 637 -6.12 5.98 18.47
N LEU A 638 -5.70 5.50 17.30
CA LEU A 638 -6.50 4.74 16.35
C LEU A 638 -6.00 3.31 16.33
N SER A 639 -6.90 2.35 16.51
CA SER A 639 -6.58 0.93 16.49
C SER A 639 -7.62 0.12 15.73
N GLU A 640 -7.31 -1.16 15.50
CA GLU A 640 -8.14 -2.06 14.68
C GLU A 640 -8.35 -1.53 13.25
N GLY A 641 -7.26 -1.06 12.66
CA GLY A 641 -7.22 -0.58 11.29
C GLY A 641 -7.35 -1.73 10.28
N SER A 642 -8.11 -1.51 9.21
CA SER A 642 -8.43 -2.49 8.17
C SER A 642 -8.69 -1.81 6.82
N VAL A 643 -8.70 -2.60 5.75
CA VAL A 643 -9.18 -2.19 4.43
C VAL A 643 -10.60 -2.71 4.24
N CYS A 644 -11.57 -1.81 4.16
CA CYS A 644 -12.94 -2.12 3.82
C CYS A 644 -13.12 -2.17 2.30
N ILE A 645 -13.67 -3.27 1.81
CA ILE A 645 -13.96 -3.50 0.41
C ILE A 645 -15.47 -3.51 0.18
N THR A 646 -15.96 -2.61 -0.68
CA THR A 646 -17.35 -2.56 -1.16
C THR A 646 -17.44 -3.04 -2.60
N TYR A 647 -18.35 -3.98 -2.91
CA TYR A 647 -18.31 -4.66 -4.21
C TYR A 647 -19.61 -5.26 -4.69
N PHE A 648 -19.65 -5.49 -6.01
CA PHE A 648 -20.60 -6.37 -6.67
C PHE A 648 -19.81 -7.56 -7.21
N GLY A 649 -20.28 -8.77 -6.92
CA GLY A 649 -19.65 -9.98 -7.40
C GLY A 649 -19.94 -11.17 -6.50
N ASP A 650 -19.12 -12.19 -6.68
CA ASP A 650 -19.11 -13.38 -5.84
C ASP A 650 -18.40 -13.13 -4.50
N PRO A 651 -18.63 -13.97 -3.48
CA PRO A 651 -17.89 -13.88 -2.22
C PRO A 651 -16.37 -13.89 -2.47
N LEU A 652 -15.62 -13.09 -1.71
CA LEU A 652 -14.17 -13.06 -1.82
C LEU A 652 -13.57 -14.46 -1.58
N GLY A 653 -12.64 -14.86 -2.44
CA GLY A 653 -12.07 -16.22 -2.47
C GLY A 653 -12.68 -17.13 -3.55
N SER A 654 -13.76 -16.70 -4.23
CA SER A 654 -14.42 -17.50 -5.28
C SER A 654 -13.55 -17.77 -6.51
N HIS A 655 -12.45 -17.04 -6.71
CA HIS A 655 -11.46 -17.30 -7.76
C HIS A 655 -10.85 -18.71 -7.70
N ARG A 656 -10.90 -19.35 -6.53
CA ARG A 656 -10.41 -20.73 -6.32
C ARG A 656 -11.25 -21.80 -7.01
N THR A 657 -12.47 -21.45 -7.42
CA THR A 657 -13.45 -22.39 -8.02
C THR A 657 -13.58 -22.26 -9.53
N VAL A 658 -12.67 -21.52 -10.18
CA VAL A 658 -12.69 -21.33 -11.63
C VAL A 658 -12.51 -22.67 -12.36
N SER A 659 -13.33 -22.90 -13.39
CA SER A 659 -13.27 -24.11 -14.20
C SER A 659 -12.18 -24.03 -15.26
N ARG A 660 -11.31 -25.04 -15.34
CA ARG A 660 -10.33 -25.17 -16.43
C ARG A 660 -10.98 -25.27 -17.81
N LEU A 661 -12.15 -25.90 -17.88
CA LEU A 661 -12.82 -26.19 -19.16
C LEU A 661 -13.71 -25.04 -19.63
N ASN A 662 -14.45 -24.44 -18.69
CA ASN A 662 -15.51 -23.48 -19.02
C ASN A 662 -15.29 -22.10 -18.40
N GLY A 663 -14.25 -21.94 -17.59
CA GLY A 663 -13.90 -20.66 -17.00
C GLY A 663 -14.83 -20.25 -15.86
N ARG A 664 -15.12 -18.96 -15.82
CA ARG A 664 -16.05 -18.35 -14.87
C ARG A 664 -16.85 -17.25 -15.57
N ASN A 665 -18.15 -17.21 -15.28
CA ASN A 665 -19.08 -16.28 -15.93
C ASN A 665 -19.41 -15.08 -15.01
N PRO A 666 -19.68 -13.89 -15.57
CA PRO A 666 -20.07 -12.73 -14.78
C PRO A 666 -21.36 -12.94 -13.97
N ASN A 667 -21.34 -12.53 -12.70
CA ASN A 667 -22.51 -12.58 -11.82
C ASN A 667 -23.37 -11.30 -11.97
N PHE A 668 -24.35 -11.33 -12.87
CA PHE A 668 -25.26 -10.19 -13.10
C PHE A 668 -26.37 -10.04 -12.06
N THR A 669 -26.51 -10.98 -11.12
CA THR A 669 -27.50 -10.93 -10.03
C THR A 669 -26.86 -10.57 -8.69
N ALA A 670 -25.59 -10.19 -8.68
CA ALA A 670 -24.88 -9.83 -7.45
C ALA A 670 -25.48 -8.58 -6.79
N VAL A 671 -25.65 -8.64 -5.47
CA VAL A 671 -26.00 -7.49 -4.63
C VAL A 671 -24.74 -6.83 -4.10
N GLN A 672 -24.83 -5.56 -3.73
CA GLN A 672 -23.69 -4.86 -3.12
C GLN A 672 -23.40 -5.44 -1.74
N GLN A 673 -22.13 -5.73 -1.47
CA GLN A 673 -21.63 -6.25 -0.20
C GLN A 673 -20.45 -5.42 0.31
N ASN A 674 -20.17 -5.53 1.62
CA ASN A 674 -18.98 -4.99 2.28
C ASN A 674 -18.23 -6.09 3.03
N THR A 675 -16.90 -6.05 3.03
CA THR A 675 -16.03 -7.02 3.69
C THR A 675 -14.75 -6.36 4.19
N PHE A 676 -14.18 -6.84 5.29
CA PHE A 676 -12.99 -6.25 5.91
C PHE A 676 -11.78 -7.16 5.71
N LEU A 677 -10.75 -6.61 5.07
CA LEU A 677 -9.50 -7.29 4.77
C LEU A 677 -8.36 -6.61 5.51
N CYS A 678 -7.25 -7.33 5.64
CA CYS A 678 -5.98 -6.78 6.12
C CYS A 678 -6.03 -6.29 7.58
N SER A 679 -4.85 -6.05 8.14
CA SER A 679 -4.64 -5.30 9.39
C SER A 679 -3.74 -4.11 9.10
N LEU A 680 -4.08 -2.93 9.60
CA LEU A 680 -3.23 -1.73 9.55
C LEU A 680 -2.58 -1.50 10.93
N PRO A 681 -1.44 -0.79 11.00
CA PRO A 681 -0.83 -0.47 12.29
C PRO A 681 -1.71 0.48 13.09
N ASP A 682 -1.54 0.45 14.42
CA ASP A 682 -2.12 1.48 15.28
C ASP A 682 -1.48 2.84 14.96
N ILE A 683 -2.26 3.92 15.04
CA ILE A 683 -1.80 5.29 14.79
C ILE A 683 -1.95 6.09 16.07
N GLU A 684 -0.90 6.79 16.44
CA GLU A 684 -0.91 7.75 17.53
C GLU A 684 -0.81 9.17 16.98
N ILE A 685 -1.75 10.02 17.39
CA ILE A 685 -1.83 11.43 17.01
C ILE A 685 -1.61 12.25 18.26
N GLY A 686 -0.52 12.99 18.31
CA GLY A 686 -0.19 13.87 19.41
C GLY A 686 1.00 14.75 19.06
N ASN A 687 1.35 15.64 19.98
CA ASN A 687 2.56 16.44 19.87
C ASN A 687 3.76 15.61 20.34
N PRO A 688 4.99 15.92 19.89
CA PRO A 688 6.20 15.33 20.45
C PRO A 688 6.15 15.44 21.98
N ALA A 689 6.53 14.37 22.68
CA ALA A 689 6.47 14.36 24.14
C ALA A 689 7.36 15.49 24.70
N VAL A 690 6.73 16.51 25.27
CA VAL A 690 7.38 17.44 26.19
C VAL A 690 7.30 16.76 27.56
N HIS A 691 8.29 15.92 27.89
CA HIS A 691 8.47 15.53 29.28
C HIS A 691 8.74 16.82 30.07
N GLY A 692 8.18 16.93 31.27
CA GLY A 692 8.39 18.10 32.12
C GLY A 692 9.84 18.18 32.60
N LEU A 693 10.72 18.70 31.74
CA LEU A 693 12.14 18.88 31.99
C LEU A 693 12.33 19.83 33.17
N ALA A 694 13.22 19.47 34.09
CA ALA A 694 13.72 20.40 35.09
C ALA A 694 14.55 21.47 34.37
N VAL A 695 14.04 22.71 34.36
CA VAL A 695 14.70 23.87 33.77
C VAL A 695 16.06 24.09 34.43
N ALA A 696 17.11 24.26 33.62
CA ALA A 696 18.43 24.67 34.09
C ALA A 696 18.40 26.17 34.42
N THR A 697 18.00 26.51 35.64
CA THR A 697 18.00 27.88 36.16
C THR A 697 19.38 28.33 36.66
N LEU A 698 20.35 27.40 36.71
CA LEU A 698 21.73 27.62 37.19
C LEU A 698 21.86 28.02 38.67
N GLU A 699 20.74 28.12 39.40
CA GLU A 699 20.70 28.44 40.83
C GLU A 699 21.06 27.24 41.72
N ASP A 700 21.07 26.03 41.15
CA ASP A 700 21.58 24.81 41.76
C ASP A 700 23.12 24.73 41.74
N VAL A 701 23.79 25.64 41.03
CA VAL A 701 25.24 25.81 41.06
C VAL A 701 25.63 26.78 42.18
N GLU A 702 26.28 26.26 43.23
CA GLU A 702 26.72 27.08 44.35
C GLU A 702 27.93 27.98 44.00
N LEU A 703 27.73 29.30 44.06
CA LEU A 703 28.77 30.31 43.80
C LEU A 703 28.83 31.37 44.90
N ALA A 704 30.05 31.79 45.25
CA ALA A 704 30.29 33.01 46.02
C ALA A 704 29.78 34.25 45.24
N GLU A 705 29.47 35.35 45.92
CA GLU A 705 29.11 36.61 45.26
C GLU A 705 30.28 37.18 44.43
N GLU A 706 29.96 37.77 43.28
CA GLU A 706 30.93 38.33 42.32
C GLU A 706 31.98 37.28 41.90
N SER A 707 31.50 36.11 41.50
CA SER A 707 32.33 34.95 41.20
C SER A 707 31.80 34.13 40.01
N HIS A 708 32.55 33.10 39.63
CA HIS A 708 32.23 32.22 38.51
C HIS A 708 32.80 30.81 38.74
N MET A 709 32.23 29.80 38.07
CA MET A 709 32.88 28.50 37.93
C MET A 709 33.49 28.34 36.54
N PRO A 710 34.62 27.61 36.44
CA PRO A 710 35.40 27.03 37.53
C PRO A 710 36.23 28.10 38.27
N GLN A 711 36.74 27.79 39.47
CA GLN A 711 37.61 28.70 40.25
C GLN A 711 39.11 28.52 39.90
N PHE A 712 39.42 27.75 38.85
CA PHE A 712 40.77 27.43 38.38
C PHE A 712 41.69 26.86 39.47
N THR A 713 41.11 26.11 40.41
CA THR A 713 41.88 25.34 41.40
C THR A 713 42.33 24.00 40.81
N ALA A 714 43.28 23.32 41.46
CA ALA A 714 43.71 21.99 41.03
C ALA A 714 42.58 20.95 41.03
N GLU A 715 41.52 21.15 41.84
CA GLU A 715 40.32 20.31 41.82
C GLU A 715 39.44 20.60 40.60
N ASP A 716 39.41 21.85 40.12
CA ASP A 716 38.63 22.24 38.94
C ASP A 716 39.33 21.94 37.61
N GLU A 717 40.66 21.77 37.59
CA GLU A 717 41.42 21.44 36.37
C GLU A 717 40.97 20.12 35.72
N GLU A 718 40.41 19.20 36.50
CA GLU A 718 39.86 17.93 36.01
C GLU A 718 38.36 18.02 35.66
N ALA A 719 37.71 19.17 35.85
CA ALA A 719 36.28 19.34 35.57
C ALA A 719 36.01 19.32 34.06
N MET A 720 35.13 18.41 33.65
CA MET A 720 34.72 18.20 32.25
C MET A 720 33.32 18.78 31.95
N GLY A 721 32.67 19.36 32.95
CA GLY A 721 31.31 19.87 32.85
C GLY A 721 30.63 20.04 34.19
N PHE A 722 29.37 20.49 34.16
CA PHE A 722 28.50 20.57 35.33
C PHE A 722 27.05 20.28 34.93
N GLN A 723 26.23 19.90 35.89
CA GLN A 723 24.81 19.67 35.69
C GLN A 723 24.01 20.83 36.27
N SER A 724 22.98 21.27 35.55
CA SER A 724 21.90 22.11 36.09
C SER A 724 20.57 21.65 35.52
N GLY A 725 19.56 21.46 36.38
CA GLY A 725 18.30 20.82 35.98
C GLY A 725 18.54 19.45 35.33
N ASP A 726 17.85 19.18 34.22
CA ASP A 726 18.01 17.93 33.46
C ASP A 726 19.13 18.00 32.40
N PHE A 727 20.05 18.96 32.49
CA PHE A 727 21.06 19.22 31.46
C PHE A 727 22.49 19.15 32.01
N TRP A 728 23.35 18.39 31.31
CA TRP A 728 24.79 18.37 31.49
C TRP A 728 25.46 19.32 30.50
N PHE A 729 26.29 20.23 30.99
CA PHE A 729 26.98 21.24 30.20
C PHE A 729 28.47 20.93 30.15
N ASP A 730 29.02 20.72 28.95
CA ASP A 730 30.46 20.46 28.76
C ASP A 730 31.32 21.68 29.12
N MET A 731 32.39 21.47 29.88
CA MET A 731 33.33 22.52 30.28
C MET A 731 34.74 21.99 30.22
N TYR A 732 35.67 22.79 29.69
CA TYR A 732 37.08 22.43 29.58
C TYR A 732 37.95 23.56 30.11
N VAL A 733 38.61 23.30 31.24
CA VAL A 733 39.35 24.31 32.00
C VAL A 733 40.74 24.55 31.40
N MET A 734 41.13 25.82 31.28
CA MET A 734 42.47 26.27 30.85
C MET A 734 43.09 27.13 31.95
N SER A 735 43.53 26.47 33.03
CA SER A 735 44.03 27.13 34.24
C SER A 735 45.22 28.07 34.01
N GLU A 736 46.10 27.75 33.05
CA GLU A 736 47.24 28.61 32.67
C GLU A 736 46.83 30.01 32.20
N TYR A 737 45.59 30.16 31.74
CA TYR A 737 45.02 31.40 31.24
C TYR A 737 43.86 31.93 32.11
N GLU A 738 43.58 31.28 33.25
CA GLU A 738 42.43 31.61 34.12
C GLU A 738 41.12 31.73 33.30
N THR A 739 40.90 30.76 32.40
CA THR A 739 39.70 30.70 31.54
C THR A 739 39.31 29.25 31.22
N TRP A 740 38.22 29.07 30.49
CA TRP A 740 37.70 27.78 30.05
C TRP A 740 37.06 27.92 28.66
N TRP A 741 36.87 26.81 27.94
CA TRP A 741 35.99 26.75 26.76
C TRP A 741 34.86 25.73 26.95
N GLY A 742 33.70 25.97 26.33
CA GLY A 742 32.46 25.25 26.64
C GLY A 742 31.38 26.10 27.32
N TYR A 743 31.00 25.70 28.52
CA TYR A 743 30.00 26.37 29.36
C TYR A 743 30.53 26.59 30.78
N GLY A 744 30.12 27.69 31.41
CA GLY A 744 30.38 27.98 32.82
C GLY A 744 29.27 28.86 33.41
N VAL A 745 29.29 29.08 34.72
CA VAL A 745 28.29 29.87 35.44
C VAL A 745 28.96 31.03 36.16
N ALA A 746 28.34 32.22 36.15
CA ALA A 746 28.83 33.42 36.81
C ALA A 746 27.71 34.20 37.49
N ASN A 747 28.06 35.06 38.44
CA ASN A 747 27.13 36.00 39.08
C ASN A 747 27.70 37.41 39.27
N HIS A 748 28.63 37.81 38.39
CA HIS A 748 29.18 39.16 38.37
C HIS A 748 28.10 40.18 38.02
N THR A 749 28.10 41.32 38.71
CA THR A 749 27.12 42.40 38.46
C THR A 749 27.65 43.50 37.53
N SER A 750 28.94 43.47 37.20
CA SER A 750 29.54 44.36 36.21
C SER A 750 29.04 44.02 34.81
N THR A 751 28.65 45.04 34.04
CA THR A 751 28.28 44.92 32.62
C THR A 751 29.39 45.36 31.68
N ASP A 752 30.54 45.76 32.23
CA ASP A 752 31.66 46.30 31.47
C ASP A 752 32.63 45.20 31.07
N TYR A 753 33.26 45.35 29.91
CA TYR A 753 34.49 44.65 29.53
C TYR A 753 35.62 45.65 29.32
N LYS A 754 36.65 45.59 30.17
CA LYS A 754 37.83 46.46 30.14
C LYS A 754 39.11 45.67 29.95
N GLU A 755 39.17 44.47 30.52
CA GLU A 755 40.30 43.57 30.44
C GLU A 755 39.83 42.11 30.39
N PHE A 756 40.74 41.18 30.11
CA PHE A 756 40.39 39.78 29.89
C PHE A 756 39.69 39.11 31.08
N ALA A 757 39.99 39.53 32.31
CA ALA A 757 39.31 39.04 33.52
C ALA A 757 37.79 39.31 33.52
N ASP A 758 37.31 40.28 32.74
CA ASP A 758 35.89 40.61 32.59
C ASP A 758 35.15 39.66 31.62
N GLN A 759 35.80 38.64 31.06
CA GLN A 759 35.21 37.69 30.10
C GLN A 759 33.97 36.95 30.63
N PHE A 760 33.80 36.90 31.95
CA PHE A 760 32.69 36.23 32.63
C PHE A 760 31.48 37.14 32.89
N ASN A 761 31.55 38.41 32.51
CA ASN A 761 30.47 39.38 32.73
C ASN A 761 29.37 39.23 31.66
N SER A 762 28.09 39.20 32.06
CA SER A 762 26.96 39.38 31.15
C SER A 762 26.76 40.85 30.81
N CYS A 763 26.15 41.15 29.65
CA CYS A 763 25.86 42.56 29.32
C CYS A 763 24.72 43.17 30.16
N THR A 764 24.02 42.35 30.95
CA THR A 764 22.88 42.72 31.80
C THR A 764 23.25 42.81 33.29
N GLY A 765 24.36 42.19 33.71
CA GLY A 765 24.85 42.18 35.09
C GLY A 765 24.03 41.31 36.03
N LYS A 766 23.20 40.42 35.49
CA LYS A 766 22.33 39.48 36.21
C LYS A 766 21.75 38.43 35.25
N GLY A 767 21.26 37.32 35.76
CA GLY A 767 20.57 36.34 34.94
C GLY A 767 19.13 36.74 34.57
N ALA A 768 18.48 35.89 33.79
CA ALA A 768 17.14 36.10 33.27
C ALA A 768 16.12 36.11 34.42
N ASP A 769 15.04 36.89 34.27
CA ASP A 769 14.03 37.09 35.32
C ASP A 769 14.59 37.60 36.67
N GLY A 770 15.83 38.10 36.68
CA GLY A 770 16.51 38.58 37.88
C GLY A 770 17.16 37.47 38.72
N SER A 771 17.41 36.29 38.16
CA SER A 771 18.25 35.25 38.76
C SER A 771 19.65 35.80 39.10
N LYS A 772 20.27 35.19 40.11
CA LYS A 772 21.58 35.61 40.61
C LYS A 772 22.67 35.08 39.68
N ASN A 773 22.56 33.82 39.32
CA ASN A 773 23.49 33.13 38.44
C ASN A 773 23.05 33.24 36.99
N TYR A 774 24.01 33.21 36.08
CA TYR A 774 23.79 33.11 34.64
C TYR A 774 24.92 32.33 34.00
N GLY A 775 24.64 31.72 32.86
CA GLY A 775 25.62 30.97 32.10
C GLY A 775 26.42 31.91 31.20
N ILE A 776 27.75 31.73 31.16
CA ILE A 776 28.61 32.21 30.05
C ILE A 776 28.96 30.99 29.23
N ALA A 777 28.96 31.13 27.91
CA ALA A 777 29.36 30.10 26.96
C ALA A 777 30.49 30.63 26.06
N TYR A 778 31.57 29.87 25.93
CA TYR A 778 32.67 30.13 24.99
C TYR A 778 32.72 29.00 23.96
N VAL A 779 32.08 29.23 22.81
CA VAL A 779 31.79 28.20 21.80
C VAL A 779 32.59 28.46 20.52
N SER A 780 33.91 28.41 20.62
CA SER A 780 34.79 28.64 19.48
C SER A 780 34.99 27.39 18.62
N ASP A 781 34.71 27.50 17.32
CA ASP A 781 35.01 26.45 16.33
C ASP A 781 36.49 26.02 16.34
N TYR A 782 37.40 26.88 16.77
CA TYR A 782 38.83 26.58 16.87
C TYR A 782 39.16 25.60 18.01
N MET A 783 38.38 25.61 19.10
CA MET A 783 38.57 24.73 20.26
C MET A 783 37.91 23.36 20.08
N GLY A 784 36.91 23.26 19.19
CA GLY A 784 36.16 22.04 18.94
C GLY A 784 34.72 22.12 19.48
N PRO A 785 33.89 21.08 19.25
CA PRO A 785 32.50 21.09 19.68
C PRO A 785 32.37 20.90 21.19
N VAL A 786 31.47 21.67 21.80
CA VAL A 786 30.91 21.44 23.14
C VAL A 786 29.42 21.22 23.01
N ASN A 787 28.85 20.36 23.86
CA ASN A 787 27.43 20.07 23.82
C ASN A 787 26.78 20.31 25.19
N VAL A 788 25.47 20.51 25.15
CA VAL A 788 24.59 20.36 26.30
C VAL A 788 23.85 19.04 26.11
N THR A 789 23.99 18.11 27.06
CA THR A 789 23.43 16.75 26.96
C THR A 789 22.26 16.60 27.93
N LEU A 790 21.14 16.04 27.47
CA LEU A 790 20.02 15.70 28.35
C LEU A 790 20.40 14.52 29.23
N THR A 791 20.16 14.67 30.54
CA THR A 791 20.43 13.66 31.57
C THR A 791 19.24 12.72 31.81
N THR A 792 18.13 12.92 31.09
CA THR A 792 16.96 12.03 31.08
C THR A 792 17.25 10.73 30.34
N ASP A 793 16.49 9.68 30.66
CA ASP A 793 16.64 8.37 29.97
C ASP A 793 16.20 8.46 28.50
N GLU A 794 15.18 9.26 28.19
CA GLU A 794 14.58 9.40 26.86
C GLU A 794 14.95 10.73 26.18
N MET A 795 15.11 10.71 24.85
CA MET A 795 15.20 11.92 24.04
C MET A 795 13.93 12.77 24.20
N THR A 796 14.09 14.07 24.41
CA THR A 796 12.95 14.96 24.73
C THR A 796 13.04 16.25 23.93
N ALA A 797 11.90 16.83 23.56
CA ALA A 797 11.86 18.16 22.97
C ALA A 797 12.16 19.23 24.03
N VAL A 798 13.12 20.13 23.75
CA VAL A 798 13.51 21.21 24.67
C VAL A 798 12.75 22.48 24.28
N PRO A 799 11.90 23.06 25.14
CA PRO A 799 11.04 24.18 24.76
C PRO A 799 11.81 25.45 24.32
N GLY A 800 12.86 25.83 25.05
CA GLY A 800 13.66 27.01 24.71
C GLY A 800 14.74 27.35 25.71
N VAL A 801 15.35 28.52 25.54
CA VAL A 801 16.42 29.04 26.39
C VAL A 801 16.42 30.58 26.38
N GLN A 802 16.75 31.21 27.50
CA GLN A 802 17.01 32.65 27.54
C GLN A 802 18.45 32.90 27.12
N VAL A 803 18.68 33.83 26.20
CA VAL A 803 20.02 34.18 25.69
C VAL A 803 20.24 35.69 25.68
N THR A 804 21.49 36.10 25.87
CA THR A 804 21.93 37.49 25.68
C THR A 804 23.41 37.55 25.31
N ASN A 805 23.94 38.75 25.03
CA ASN A 805 25.37 38.91 24.76
C ASN A 805 26.21 38.86 26.05
N ALA A 806 27.43 38.33 25.97
CA ALA A 806 28.45 38.61 26.97
C ALA A 806 28.91 40.07 26.88
N ALA A 807 29.38 40.64 27.99
CA ALA A 807 29.88 42.02 28.03
C ALA A 807 31.01 42.24 27.00
N TRP A 808 31.87 41.25 26.81
CA TRP A 808 32.95 41.30 25.81
C TRP A 808 32.40 41.38 24.39
N SER A 809 31.55 40.44 23.98
CA SER A 809 30.98 40.40 22.62
C SER A 809 30.20 41.68 22.31
N LEU A 810 29.39 42.17 23.26
CA LEU A 810 28.64 43.41 23.12
C LEU A 810 29.57 44.63 22.99
N SER A 811 30.60 44.75 23.85
CA SER A 811 31.57 45.84 23.79
C SER A 811 32.37 45.84 22.49
N SER A 812 32.78 44.66 22.03
CA SER A 812 33.51 44.45 20.77
C SER A 812 32.67 44.87 19.56
N MET A 813 31.41 44.44 19.48
CA MET A 813 30.50 44.88 18.41
C MET A 813 30.21 46.38 18.46
N ALA A 814 30.07 46.97 19.66
CA ALA A 814 29.73 48.38 19.83
C ALA A 814 30.91 49.34 19.54
N ASN A 815 32.15 48.94 19.85
CA ASN A 815 33.31 49.84 19.82
C ASN A 815 34.49 49.35 18.97
N GLY A 816 34.56 48.05 18.67
CA GLY A 816 35.77 47.36 18.24
C GLY A 816 36.74 47.15 19.41
N ASP A 817 37.59 46.12 19.32
CA ASP A 817 38.56 45.76 20.37
C ASP A 817 40.01 45.68 19.86
N GLY A 818 40.23 46.10 18.61
CA GLY A 818 41.53 46.06 17.94
C GLY A 818 41.76 44.78 17.12
N VAL A 819 40.98 43.72 17.35
CA VAL A 819 40.91 42.52 16.50
C VAL A 819 39.61 42.56 15.70
N ALA A 820 38.48 42.61 16.39
CA ALA A 820 37.17 42.78 15.78
C ALA A 820 36.90 44.26 15.49
N LYS A 821 36.18 44.50 14.39
CA LYS A 821 35.72 45.84 14.04
C LYS A 821 34.40 46.16 14.74
N ARG A 822 34.17 47.45 14.96
CA ARG A 822 32.84 47.95 15.31
C ARG A 822 31.82 47.58 14.22
N PHE A 823 30.65 47.09 14.64
CA PHE A 823 29.55 46.75 13.74
C PHE A 823 28.91 48.00 13.12
N GLY A 824 28.56 47.90 11.84
CA GLY A 824 27.82 48.90 11.07
C GLY A 824 26.89 48.24 10.05
N LYS A 825 26.49 48.99 9.01
CA LYS A 825 25.54 48.50 8.02
C LYS A 825 25.97 47.16 7.41
N GLY A 826 25.09 46.18 7.46
CA GLY A 826 25.30 44.84 6.91
C GLY A 826 25.91 43.84 7.89
N ASP A 827 26.31 44.28 9.09
CA ASP A 827 26.88 43.37 10.10
C ASP A 827 25.82 42.62 10.89
N TRP A 828 26.18 41.44 11.40
CA TRP A 828 25.31 40.59 12.22
C TRP A 828 26.14 39.63 13.08
N PHE A 829 25.56 39.17 14.19
CA PHE A 829 26.10 38.14 15.07
C PHE A 829 25.00 37.13 15.38
N LYS A 830 25.23 35.86 15.08
CA LYS A 830 24.22 34.79 15.05
C LYS A 830 24.63 33.61 15.93
N LEU A 831 23.72 33.22 16.80
CA LEU A 831 23.74 31.98 17.55
C LEU A 831 22.93 30.92 16.77
N THR A 832 23.51 29.73 16.63
CA THR A 832 22.82 28.58 16.04
C THR A 832 22.80 27.44 17.04
N ALA A 833 21.62 26.92 17.34
CA ALA A 833 21.41 25.69 18.11
C ALA A 833 21.15 24.54 17.14
N THR A 834 21.82 23.40 17.34
CA THR A 834 21.62 22.18 16.56
C THR A 834 21.30 21.02 17.50
N GLY A 835 20.19 20.33 17.25
CA GLY A 835 19.77 19.14 18.00
C GLY A 835 20.37 17.87 17.41
N TYR A 836 20.74 16.92 18.26
CA TYR A 836 21.26 15.60 17.87
C TYR A 836 20.53 14.47 18.61
N ASP A 837 20.35 13.33 17.95
CA ASP A 837 19.82 12.09 18.53
C ASP A 837 20.91 11.25 19.24
N ASP A 838 20.53 10.06 19.73
CA ASP A 838 21.44 9.12 20.41
C ASP A 838 22.58 8.59 19.50
N GLU A 839 22.44 8.71 18.18
CA GLU A 839 23.41 8.27 17.18
C GLU A 839 24.21 9.45 16.58
N GLU A 840 24.11 10.65 17.18
CA GLU A 840 24.70 11.91 16.70
C GLU A 840 24.18 12.39 15.33
N ASN A 841 23.00 11.96 14.90
CA ASN A 841 22.34 12.52 13.71
C ASN A 841 21.60 13.82 14.06
N ILE A 842 21.60 14.79 13.14
CA ILE A 842 20.91 16.08 13.33
C ILE A 842 19.39 15.86 13.30
N THR A 843 18.70 16.31 14.35
CA THR A 843 17.23 16.25 14.47
C THR A 843 16.55 17.55 14.03
N GLY A 844 17.27 18.69 14.16
CA GLY A 844 16.80 20.01 13.74
C GLY A 844 17.82 21.11 14.06
N THR A 845 17.57 22.32 13.56
CA THR A 845 18.43 23.50 13.75
C THR A 845 17.62 24.77 13.97
N LYS A 846 18.08 25.65 14.86
CA LYS A 846 17.50 26.97 15.12
C LYS A 846 18.55 28.07 15.02
N GLU A 847 18.22 29.14 14.31
CA GLU A 847 19.05 30.35 14.21
C GLU A 847 18.44 31.50 15.03
N PHE A 848 19.29 32.27 15.72
CA PHE A 848 18.90 33.44 16.50
C PHE A 848 19.96 34.54 16.40
N TYR A 849 19.57 35.80 16.14
CA TYR A 849 20.51 36.91 15.99
C TYR A 849 20.72 37.65 17.33
N LEU A 850 21.97 37.66 17.81
CA LEU A 850 22.40 38.45 18.97
C LEU A 850 22.76 39.90 18.59
N ALA A 851 22.98 40.16 17.31
CA ALA A 851 23.01 41.51 16.73
C ALA A 851 22.62 41.45 15.26
N ASP A 852 21.90 42.46 14.77
CA ASP A 852 21.56 42.60 13.36
C ASP A 852 21.52 44.07 12.93
N CYS A 853 22.44 44.43 12.04
CA CYS A 853 22.59 45.75 11.43
C CYS A 853 22.34 45.71 9.91
N ARG A 854 21.66 44.67 9.40
CA ARG A 854 21.42 44.48 7.96
C ARG A 854 20.25 45.30 7.42
N SER A 855 19.31 45.71 8.27
CA SER A 855 18.16 46.53 7.84
C SER A 855 18.63 47.80 7.13
N GLU A 856 17.88 48.24 6.13
CA GLU A 856 18.10 49.55 5.50
C GLU A 856 17.74 50.70 6.45
N ASP A 857 16.80 50.47 7.36
CA ASP A 857 16.45 51.40 8.43
C ASP A 857 17.37 51.15 9.64
N ASN A 858 18.26 52.11 9.92
CA ASN A 858 19.20 52.00 11.03
C ASN A 858 18.55 52.16 12.42
N THR A 859 17.27 52.55 12.48
CA THR A 859 16.50 52.56 13.73
C THR A 859 15.97 51.19 14.11
N GLU A 860 16.03 50.21 13.20
CA GLU A 860 15.71 48.80 13.49
C GLU A 860 16.94 48.00 13.96
N TRP A 861 18.14 48.56 13.78
CA TRP A 861 19.39 47.86 14.14
C TRP A 861 19.44 47.61 15.65
N PHE A 862 20.00 46.46 16.02
CA PHE A 862 20.15 46.11 17.42
C PHE A 862 21.46 45.37 17.69
N ILE A 863 21.94 45.53 18.93
CA ILE A 863 22.88 44.63 19.59
C ILE A 863 22.18 44.21 20.88
N LEU A 864 21.84 42.93 21.02
CA LEU A 864 21.02 42.46 22.13
C LEU A 864 21.71 42.75 23.46
N ASN A 865 21.07 43.56 24.31
CA ASN A 865 21.61 44.03 25.59
C ASN A 865 20.69 43.70 26.77
N ASP A 866 19.69 42.86 26.54
CA ASP A 866 18.76 42.31 27.52
C ASP A 866 18.54 40.83 27.21
N TRP A 867 17.88 40.10 28.12
CA TRP A 867 17.53 38.69 27.91
C TRP A 867 16.42 38.55 26.86
N ALA A 868 16.59 37.58 25.97
CA ALA A 868 15.59 37.22 24.97
C ALA A 868 15.41 35.69 24.91
N PHE A 869 14.17 35.25 24.71
CA PHE A 869 13.84 33.84 24.57
C PHE A 869 14.15 33.35 23.15
N MET A 870 14.92 32.27 23.04
CA MET A 870 15.15 31.53 21.80
C MET A 870 14.33 30.24 21.84
N ASP A 871 13.42 30.09 20.88
CA ASP A 871 12.54 28.92 20.76
C ASP A 871 13.30 27.74 20.16
N LEU A 872 13.41 26.64 20.92
CA LEU A 872 14.14 25.43 20.53
C LEU A 872 13.21 24.27 20.14
N SER A 873 11.88 24.47 20.13
CA SER A 873 10.91 23.42 19.80
C SER A 873 11.12 22.80 18.41
N GLY A 874 11.58 23.61 17.45
CA GLY A 874 11.93 23.17 16.09
C GLY A 874 13.17 22.26 15.98
N LEU A 875 13.83 21.94 17.09
CA LEU A 875 14.91 20.93 17.11
C LEU A 875 14.37 19.48 17.12
N GLY A 876 13.08 19.28 17.39
CA GLY A 876 12.51 17.95 17.65
C GLY A 876 12.94 17.39 19.01
N ALA A 877 12.76 16.07 19.20
CA ALA A 877 13.30 15.39 20.39
C ALA A 877 14.82 15.23 20.25
N VAL A 878 15.58 15.61 21.27
CA VAL A 878 17.06 15.63 21.24
C VAL A 878 17.66 14.82 22.39
N ARG A 879 18.87 14.30 22.19
CA ARG A 879 19.80 13.88 23.25
C ARG A 879 20.81 14.98 23.57
N GLN A 880 21.28 15.71 22.56
CA GLN A 880 22.26 16.78 22.71
C GLN A 880 21.85 18.03 21.95
N ILE A 881 22.23 19.20 22.49
CA ILE A 881 22.14 20.49 21.81
C ILE A 881 23.55 21.07 21.70
N ARG A 882 23.94 21.44 20.49
CA ARG A 882 25.18 22.19 20.24
C ARG A 882 24.87 23.63 19.89
N PHE A 883 25.50 24.56 20.60
CA PHE A 883 25.44 25.98 20.28
C PHE A 883 26.73 26.40 19.56
N THR A 884 26.59 27.12 18.45
CA THR A 884 27.72 27.68 17.68
C THR A 884 27.46 29.15 17.37
N LEU A 885 28.52 29.95 17.31
CA LEU A 885 28.43 31.38 16.98
C LEU A 885 29.07 31.67 15.62
N SER A 886 28.41 32.54 14.85
CA SER A 886 28.94 33.07 13.59
C SER A 886 28.70 34.58 13.51
N SER A 887 29.56 35.29 12.77
CA SER A 887 29.51 36.74 12.63
C SER A 887 29.74 37.15 11.18
N SER A 888 29.31 38.35 10.81
CA SER A 888 29.74 39.01 9.57
C SER A 888 31.22 39.44 9.62
N ASP A 889 31.77 39.69 10.81
CA ASP A 889 33.16 40.12 11.00
C ASP A 889 34.10 38.92 11.11
N ASN A 890 34.69 38.54 9.96
CA ASN A 890 35.62 37.43 9.83
C ASN A 890 36.98 37.88 9.31
N GLY A 891 38.04 37.28 9.87
CA GLY A 891 39.42 37.39 9.43
C GLY A 891 39.93 36.10 8.78
N THR A 892 41.25 36.03 8.55
CA THR A 892 41.90 34.85 7.95
C THR A 892 41.76 33.57 8.78
N TRP A 893 41.53 33.69 10.09
CA TRP A 893 41.52 32.58 11.04
C TRP A 893 40.11 32.24 11.57
N GLY A 894 39.07 32.81 10.96
CA GLY A 894 37.67 32.65 11.39
C GLY A 894 37.07 33.96 11.91
N MET A 895 36.07 33.82 12.77
CA MET A 895 35.34 34.93 13.36
C MET A 895 36.25 35.82 14.21
N ASN A 896 36.24 37.14 13.96
CA ASN A 896 36.98 38.10 14.78
C ASN A 896 36.18 38.49 16.03
N THR A 897 34.85 38.53 15.94
CA THR A 897 33.96 38.81 17.06
C THR A 897 34.16 37.74 18.15
N PRO A 898 34.25 38.10 19.44
CA PRO A 898 34.42 37.12 20.51
C PRO A 898 33.31 36.07 20.49
N ALA A 899 33.67 34.78 20.54
CA ALA A 899 32.72 33.67 20.50
C ALA A 899 32.06 33.42 21.88
N TYR A 900 31.66 34.49 22.57
CA TYR A 900 31.04 34.46 23.89
C TYR A 900 29.57 34.90 23.82
N PHE A 901 28.69 34.15 24.48
CA PHE A 901 27.31 34.57 24.74
C PHE A 901 26.88 34.14 26.15
N CYS A 902 25.78 34.70 26.64
CA CYS A 902 25.20 34.31 27.92
C CYS A 902 23.91 33.53 27.70
N TYR A 903 23.64 32.57 28.57
CA TYR A 903 22.43 31.75 28.56
C TYR A 903 21.86 31.60 29.97
N ASP A 904 20.56 31.37 30.07
CA ASP A 904 19.87 31.08 31.33
C ASP A 904 18.57 30.33 31.06
N ASN A 905 17.99 29.69 32.09
CA ASN A 905 16.70 29.01 32.04
C ASN A 905 16.53 28.04 30.85
N LEU A 906 17.55 27.22 30.52
CA LEU A 906 17.43 26.23 29.44
C LEU A 906 16.37 25.19 29.79
N GLY A 907 15.44 24.96 28.87
CA GLY A 907 14.26 24.12 29.07
C GLY A 907 12.99 24.91 29.47
N CYS A 908 13.06 26.23 29.64
CA CYS A 908 11.87 27.03 29.97
C CYS A 908 10.95 27.25 28.76
N GLU A 909 9.67 27.52 29.04
CA GLU A 909 8.71 27.98 28.04
C GLU A 909 8.75 29.51 27.88
N GLY A 910 8.44 30.00 26.69
CA GLY A 910 8.46 31.43 26.38
C GLY A 910 7.92 31.75 25.00
N THR A 911 8.06 33.00 24.58
CA THR A 911 7.70 33.45 23.24
C THR A 911 8.88 34.20 22.65
N GLU A 912 9.34 33.77 21.48
CA GLU A 912 10.46 34.40 20.79
C GLU A 912 10.00 35.72 20.16
N GLU A 913 10.61 36.83 20.60
CA GLU A 913 10.42 38.15 20.01
C GLU A 913 11.71 38.60 19.34
N THR A 914 11.62 39.18 18.14
CA THR A 914 12.80 39.74 17.45
C THR A 914 13.24 41.04 18.14
N PRO A 915 14.44 41.11 18.73
CA PRO A 915 14.94 42.36 19.32
C PRO A 915 15.14 43.42 18.24
N LYS A 916 14.82 44.68 18.51
CA LYS A 916 14.91 45.77 17.52
C LYS A 916 15.25 47.12 18.16
N GLY A 917 16.05 47.91 17.45
CA GLY A 917 16.16 49.36 17.63
C GLY A 917 16.92 49.90 18.84
N ASN A 918 17.73 49.08 19.51
CA ASN A 918 18.57 49.53 20.63
C ASN A 918 20.02 49.89 20.21
N TYR A 919 20.40 49.75 18.93
CA TYR A 919 21.81 49.88 18.50
C TYR A 919 22.42 51.25 18.87
N ASN A 920 21.71 52.35 18.61
CA ASN A 920 22.22 53.70 18.91
C ASN A 920 22.33 53.96 20.41
N ASP A 921 21.43 53.38 21.22
CA ASP A 921 21.46 53.50 22.68
C ASP A 921 22.66 52.73 23.25
N VAL A 922 22.89 51.51 22.79
CA VAL A 922 24.04 50.67 23.18
C VAL A 922 25.35 51.36 22.82
N VAL A 923 25.53 51.75 21.55
CA VAL A 923 26.75 52.42 21.09
C VAL A 923 26.98 53.74 21.84
N THR A 924 25.94 54.55 22.05
CA THR A 924 26.08 55.86 22.71
C THR A 924 26.34 55.71 24.20
N ALA A 925 25.71 54.75 24.88
CA ALA A 925 25.93 54.49 26.30
C ALA A 925 27.36 54.07 26.56
N ILE A 926 27.91 53.17 25.74
CA ILE A 926 29.25 52.62 25.96
C ILE A 926 30.34 53.60 25.50
N SER A 927 30.12 54.33 24.41
CA SER A 927 31.07 55.35 23.95
C SER A 927 31.19 56.58 24.86
N ASN A 928 30.30 56.78 25.84
CA ASN A 928 30.39 57.83 26.86
C ASN A 928 31.20 57.42 28.11
N VAL A 929 31.77 56.22 28.15
CA VAL A 929 32.71 55.80 29.20
C VAL A 929 34.08 56.43 28.91
N SER A 930 34.26 57.72 29.23
CA SER A 930 35.55 58.42 29.12
C SER A 930 36.36 58.33 30.41
N THR A 931 37.61 57.91 30.30
CA THR A 931 38.61 57.83 31.37
C THR A 931 39.41 59.13 31.59
N SER A 932 38.95 60.31 31.10
CA SER A 932 39.71 61.57 31.32
C SER A 932 38.86 62.84 31.53
N THR A 933 39.38 63.75 32.37
CA THR A 933 38.79 65.02 32.82
C THR A 933 38.57 66.04 31.70
N VAL A 934 37.31 66.47 31.51
CA VAL A 934 36.95 67.60 30.62
C VAL A 934 36.34 68.76 31.43
N ALA A 935 36.60 70.00 31.01
CA ALA A 935 36.36 71.23 31.77
C ALA A 935 34.87 71.45 32.18
N LEU A 936 34.63 71.53 33.50
CA LEU A 936 33.33 71.76 34.13
C LEU A 936 32.76 73.17 33.83
N ARG A 937 31.46 73.27 33.50
CA ARG A 937 30.71 74.53 33.64
C ARG A 937 29.88 74.57 34.91
N GLN A 938 29.12 73.52 35.19
CA GLN A 938 28.23 73.43 36.37
C GLN A 938 28.19 71.99 36.89
N ARG A 939 27.98 71.85 38.20
CA ARG A 939 27.91 70.56 38.90
C ARG A 939 26.63 70.53 39.72
N PHE A 940 26.00 69.38 39.87
CA PHE A 940 24.76 69.19 40.61
C PHE A 940 24.85 67.92 41.47
N ASP A 941 24.04 67.85 42.52
CA ASP A 941 23.77 66.60 43.23
C ASP A 941 22.70 65.76 42.51
N LEU A 942 22.42 64.56 43.03
CA LEU A 942 21.41 63.65 42.49
C LEU A 942 19.97 64.21 42.58
N GLN A 943 19.75 65.26 43.38
CA GLN A 943 18.46 65.95 43.50
C GLN A 943 18.38 67.18 42.58
N GLY A 944 19.38 67.40 41.71
CA GLY A 944 19.40 68.48 40.74
C GLY A 944 19.79 69.85 41.32
N ARG A 945 20.31 69.92 42.54
CA ARG A 945 20.78 71.18 43.15
C ARG A 945 22.20 71.48 42.69
N GLN A 946 22.46 72.70 42.24
CA GLN A 946 23.78 73.10 41.77
C GLN A 946 24.79 73.17 42.93
N LEU A 947 25.93 72.53 42.76
CA LEU A 947 27.03 72.45 43.70
C LEU A 947 28.16 73.40 43.29
N ASN A 948 28.72 74.10 44.28
CA ASN A 948 29.87 74.99 44.09
C ASN A 948 31.23 74.27 44.10
N GLY A 949 31.24 72.97 44.39
CA GLY A 949 32.42 72.11 44.47
C GLY A 949 32.05 70.63 44.39
N ALA A 950 33.04 69.75 44.33
CA ALA A 950 32.80 68.31 44.36
C ALA A 950 32.24 67.88 45.72
N GLN A 951 31.19 67.05 45.71
CA GLN A 951 30.79 66.30 46.89
C GLN A 951 31.37 64.89 46.83
N ARG A 952 31.59 64.30 48.00
CA ARG A 952 31.94 62.88 48.12
C ARG A 952 30.77 62.04 47.61
N GLY A 953 31.05 61.12 46.69
CA GLY A 953 30.02 60.31 46.01
C GLY A 953 29.63 60.86 44.64
N VAL A 954 28.37 60.67 44.24
CA VAL A 954 27.91 60.96 42.87
C VAL A 954 27.72 62.46 42.63
N ASN A 955 28.26 62.94 41.52
CA ASN A 955 28.12 64.31 41.03
C ASN A 955 27.57 64.27 39.60
N ILE A 956 26.59 65.11 39.29
CA ILE A 956 26.10 65.32 37.93
C ILE A 956 26.81 66.54 37.36
N ILE A 957 27.55 66.38 36.26
CA ILE A 957 28.33 67.43 35.63
C ILE A 957 27.65 67.85 34.33
N ARG A 958 27.45 69.16 34.17
CA ARG A 958 27.12 69.75 32.88
C ARG A 958 28.39 70.35 32.25
N THR A 959 28.79 69.82 31.10
CA THR A 959 30.00 70.23 30.38
C THR A 959 29.77 71.51 29.57
N ALA A 960 30.86 72.12 29.10
CA ALA A 960 30.82 73.42 28.42
C ALA A 960 30.06 73.43 27.08
N ASP A 961 29.93 72.27 26.45
CA ASP A 961 29.14 72.00 25.24
C ASP A 961 27.69 71.59 25.54
N GLY A 962 27.28 71.55 26.82
CA GLY A 962 25.91 71.37 27.24
C GLY A 962 25.49 69.94 27.57
N LYS A 963 26.38 68.95 27.41
CA LYS A 963 26.12 67.54 27.81
C LYS A 963 26.05 67.39 29.33
N VAL A 964 25.30 66.39 29.78
CA VAL A 964 25.14 66.03 31.20
C VAL A 964 25.72 64.64 31.41
N MET A 965 26.60 64.50 32.40
CA MET A 965 27.31 63.24 32.69
C MET A 965 27.42 63.00 34.19
N LYS A 966 27.35 61.74 34.60
CA LYS A 966 27.44 61.31 36.01
C LYS A 966 28.89 60.93 36.32
N VAL A 967 29.46 61.50 37.38
CA VAL A 967 30.85 61.28 37.79
C VAL A 967 30.91 61.00 39.30
N VAL A 968 31.65 59.97 39.71
CA VAL A 968 31.85 59.64 41.13
C VAL A 968 33.16 60.27 41.61
N SER A 969 33.12 61.06 42.68
CA SER A 969 34.30 61.74 43.25
C SER A 969 34.68 61.17 44.61
N GLY A 970 35.96 60.79 44.75
CA GLY A 970 36.55 60.23 45.97
C GLY A 970 37.21 61.25 46.91
N ARG A 971 37.25 62.54 46.55
CA ARG A 971 37.61 63.64 47.48
C ARG A 971 36.40 64.13 48.24
#